data_AF-B8BEE1-F1
#
_entry.id   AF-B8BEE1-F1
#
_cell.length_a   1.000
_cell.length_b   1.000
_cell.length_c   1.000
_cell.angle_alpha   90.00
_cell.angle_beta   90.00
_cell.angle_gamma   90.00
#
_symmetry.space_group_name_H-M   'P 1'
#
loop_
_entity.id
_entity.type
_entity.pdbx_description
1 polymer ?
#
loop_
_entity_poly.entity_id
_entity_poly.type
_entity_poly.pdbx_seq_one_letter_code
_entity_poly.pdbx_strand_id
1 'polypeptide(L)'
;MFGSRVQDEVEMQRRTTNRIFPDERQDQFKLPFQAARADRFGVNRIDAKTTEKIKVISEGNIPWHRRILDPGSSMVLMWNRVFLGSCLFALFIDPFFYYLPLVHVLDESTNRSCIAKDRRLSITITVLRTFADLFYMLNIMVKFHTAYVDPKSRVLGKGELVLDLKKIQRRYLRTDFFIDLLATIPLPQVTVWIIMPSIKNSDYNIRNTTFALVIMIQYIFRMYLIVPLSNQIIKAAGVVAKSAWLGAAYNLLYYMLASHITGAIYYLLSIERQITCWNQQCLNESCSFNFISCDNTGSSSYLTWGKNTSIFDNCDPNRNSSANPPPFNYGMFSTALSKGAVSAPFLEKYFFCLWWGLLQLSSSGNPLQTSAYIAENTFAIAIGALSLVLFAQLIGNMQTYLQSISKRLEEWRLRQRDMEEWMRHHQLPDELQDRVRRFVQVKWLATRGVEEESILQALPADIRRDVQRHLCLDLVRRVPFFSEMDYQLLDAICERLVSFLCPERTYISREGDPVNEMLFVIRGKLESSTTNGGRSNFFNSIILRPGDFAGEELLTWALLPKTNVHFPLSTRTVQSLTEVEAFALRAEDLKFVANQFRRLHSKKLQHTFRFYSHHWRTWAACFIQAAWRQHQRRKLAESLSRWESYSWWPEEHPPADKPKQEGTSSSTKTIAESAIAQMHKFASASRRFRADDTAIRRLQKPDEPDFSADHFD
;
A
#
# COMPACT_ATOMS: atom_id res chain seq x y z
N MET A 1 -19.84 15.80 -16.32
CA MET A 1 -20.91 16.11 -15.33
C MET A 1 -21.25 14.93 -14.40
N PHE A 2 -20.80 13.70 -14.67
CA PHE A 2 -20.83 12.55 -13.74
C PHE A 2 -19.64 12.48 -12.75
N GLY A 3 -18.88 13.58 -12.63
CA GLY A 3 -17.63 13.62 -11.86
C GLY A 3 -17.79 13.81 -10.35
N SER A 4 -18.94 14.30 -9.85
CA SER A 4 -19.08 14.66 -8.42
C SER A 4 -19.61 13.55 -7.52
N ARG A 5 -20.46 12.63 -8.00
CA ARG A 5 -21.14 11.64 -7.13
C ARG A 5 -20.28 10.43 -6.73
N VAL A 6 -19.16 10.24 -7.40
CA VAL A 6 -18.19 9.15 -7.14
C VAL A 6 -17.07 9.63 -6.20
N GLN A 7 -16.79 10.93 -6.21
CA GLN A 7 -15.99 11.58 -5.17
C GLN A 7 -16.69 11.49 -3.81
N ASP A 8 -18.03 11.49 -3.78
CA ASP A 8 -18.86 11.30 -2.57
C ASP A 8 -18.68 9.93 -1.87
N GLU A 9 -18.41 8.82 -2.59
CA GLU A 9 -18.11 7.51 -1.97
C GLU A 9 -16.70 7.45 -1.37
N VAL A 10 -15.73 8.10 -2.02
CA VAL A 10 -14.34 8.18 -1.57
C VAL A 10 -14.21 8.99 -0.28
N GLU A 11 -15.10 9.96 -0.07
CA GLU A 11 -15.15 10.75 1.16
C GLU A 11 -15.96 10.06 2.27
N MET A 12 -16.88 9.15 1.92
CA MET A 12 -17.68 8.38 2.89
C MET A 12 -16.87 7.26 3.56
N GLN A 13 -16.01 6.54 2.82
CA GLN A 13 -15.10 5.53 3.39
C GLN A 13 -13.99 6.12 4.26
N ARG A 14 -13.61 7.37 4.02
CA ARG A 14 -12.68 8.15 4.87
C ARG A 14 -13.29 8.46 6.26
N ARG A 15 -14.64 8.48 6.38
CA ARG A 15 -15.39 8.69 7.64
C ARG A 15 -15.60 7.41 8.45
N THR A 16 -15.52 6.22 7.84
CA THR A 16 -15.65 4.91 8.54
C THR A 16 -14.32 4.41 9.12
N THR A 17 -13.17 4.81 8.56
CA THR A 17 -11.84 4.35 9.01
C THR A 17 -11.22 5.19 10.12
N ASN A 18 -11.68 6.42 10.37
CA ASN A 18 -11.19 7.23 11.50
C ASN A 18 -12.07 7.12 12.77
N ARG A 19 -13.23 6.49 12.69
CA ARG A 19 -14.19 6.32 13.79
C ARG A 19 -14.96 5.01 13.58
N ILE A 20 -14.50 3.91 14.19
CA ILE A 20 -15.30 2.87 14.85
C ILE A 20 -14.26 2.00 15.59
N PHE A 21 -14.11 2.32 16.89
CA PHE A 21 -13.27 1.76 17.94
C PHE A 21 -11.83 2.32 18.14
N PRO A 22 -11.58 3.05 19.26
CA PRO A 22 -10.24 3.32 19.74
C PRO A 22 -9.61 2.02 20.28
N ASP A 23 -8.29 2.03 20.39
CA ASP A 23 -7.44 0.99 20.96
C ASP A 23 -7.94 0.55 22.36
N GLU A 24 -8.83 -0.45 22.45
CA GLU A 24 -9.14 -1.20 23.69
C GLU A 24 -7.96 -2.13 24.06
N ARG A 25 -6.76 -1.55 24.09
CA ARG A 25 -5.54 -2.18 24.62
C ARG A 25 -5.05 -1.49 25.90
N GLN A 26 -5.81 -0.54 26.43
CA GLN A 26 -5.61 0.04 27.76
C GLN A 26 -6.72 -0.42 28.70
N ASP A 27 -6.47 -1.55 29.36
CA ASP A 27 -6.88 -1.90 30.74
C ASP A 27 -6.99 -3.41 30.89
N GLN A 28 -5.84 -4.09 30.89
CA GLN A 28 -5.71 -5.37 31.59
C GLN A 28 -4.46 -5.37 32.46
N PHE A 29 -4.73 -5.47 33.75
CA PHE A 29 -3.85 -5.75 34.89
C PHE A 29 -2.47 -6.34 34.55
N LYS A 30 -1.42 -5.60 34.91
CA LYS A 30 -0.11 -6.18 35.22
C LYS A 30 -0.25 -7.04 36.49
N LEU A 31 -0.15 -8.35 36.35
CA LEU A 31 0.22 -9.25 37.45
C LEU A 31 1.70 -9.61 37.30
N PRO A 32 2.51 -9.51 38.38
CA PRO A 32 3.91 -9.87 38.34
C PRO A 32 4.02 -11.38 38.59
N PHE A 33 4.57 -12.13 37.64
CA PHE A 33 5.09 -13.46 37.94
C PHE A 33 6.48 -13.62 37.31
N GLN A 34 7.48 -13.27 38.11
CA GLN A 34 8.81 -13.84 37.99
C GLN A 34 8.71 -15.31 38.41
N ALA A 35 8.85 -16.22 37.45
CA ALA A 35 9.23 -17.60 37.73
C ALA A 35 10.41 -17.95 36.84
N ALA A 36 11.58 -17.99 37.47
CA ALA A 36 12.76 -18.61 36.89
C ALA A 36 12.49 -20.10 36.69
N ARG A 37 12.67 -20.59 35.47
CA ARG A 37 13.00 -22.01 35.23
C ARG A 37 13.98 -22.10 34.08
N ALA A 38 15.19 -22.50 34.44
CA ALA A 38 16.19 -23.00 33.52
C ALA A 38 15.68 -24.33 32.93
N ASP A 39 15.77 -24.49 31.61
CA ASP A 39 16.20 -25.77 31.06
C ASP A 39 16.91 -25.61 29.72
N ARG A 40 17.89 -26.50 29.57
CA ARG A 40 18.91 -26.59 28.54
C ARG A 40 18.29 -27.03 27.23
N PHE A 41 18.50 -26.26 26.16
CA PHE A 41 18.83 -26.78 24.83
C PHE A 41 19.55 -25.64 24.08
N GLY A 42 20.83 -25.86 23.82
CA GLY A 42 21.67 -24.89 23.11
C GLY A 42 21.29 -24.82 21.65
N VAL A 43 20.77 -23.67 21.23
CA VAL A 43 20.80 -23.20 19.83
C VAL A 43 20.99 -21.69 19.89
N ASN A 44 22.07 -21.21 19.28
CA ASN A 44 22.46 -19.81 19.20
C ASN A 44 21.36 -18.96 18.56
N ARG A 45 20.53 -18.32 19.40
CA ARG A 45 19.57 -17.30 18.97
C ARG A 45 20.28 -15.95 18.97
N ILE A 46 20.90 -15.61 17.84
CA ILE A 46 21.43 -14.27 17.60
C ILE A 46 20.23 -13.34 17.45
N ASP A 47 20.04 -12.45 18.43
CA ASP A 47 19.07 -11.37 18.39
C ASP A 47 19.26 -10.52 17.12
N ALA A 48 18.22 -10.43 16.28
CA ALA A 48 18.26 -9.67 15.02
C ALA A 48 18.54 -8.16 15.22
N LYS A 49 18.20 -7.61 16.39
CA LYS A 49 18.53 -6.22 16.76
C LYS A 49 19.99 -6.04 17.15
N THR A 50 20.63 -7.10 17.64
CA THR A 50 22.06 -7.10 17.96
C THR A 50 22.86 -7.35 16.69
N THR A 51 22.35 -8.06 15.68
CA THR A 51 23.04 -8.23 14.38
C THR A 51 23.13 -6.93 13.58
N GLU A 52 22.11 -6.05 13.62
CA GLU A 52 22.22 -4.71 13.01
C GLU A 52 23.22 -3.82 13.75
N LYS A 53 23.29 -3.89 15.09
CA LYS A 53 24.32 -3.17 15.87
C LYS A 53 25.72 -3.80 15.78
N ILE A 54 25.83 -5.12 15.61
CA ILE A 54 27.09 -5.85 15.49
C ILE A 54 27.67 -5.70 14.08
N LYS A 55 26.84 -5.56 13.03
CA LYS A 55 27.34 -5.22 11.67
C LYS A 55 27.90 -3.81 11.57
N VAL A 56 27.47 -2.90 12.45
CA VAL A 56 27.93 -1.50 12.48
C VAL A 56 29.17 -1.29 13.38
N ILE A 57 29.57 -2.26 14.21
CA ILE A 57 30.65 -2.08 15.21
C ILE A 57 31.95 -2.87 14.87
N SER A 58 32.07 -3.49 13.68
CA SER A 58 33.35 -4.10 13.23
C SER A 58 34.08 -3.37 12.09
N GLU A 59 33.58 -2.23 11.60
CA GLU A 59 34.31 -1.39 10.64
C GLU A 59 35.26 -0.43 11.40
N GLY A 60 36.34 -0.96 11.96
CA GLY A 60 37.41 -0.11 12.48
C GLY A 60 38.05 0.69 11.34
N ASN A 61 37.99 2.03 11.39
CA ASN A 61 38.73 3.02 10.58
C ASN A 61 39.32 2.52 9.24
N ILE A 62 38.49 1.90 8.39
CA ILE A 62 38.91 1.58 7.02
C ILE A 62 38.89 2.91 6.28
N PRO A 63 40.02 3.39 5.73
CA PRO A 63 40.05 4.64 5.00
C PRO A 63 39.09 4.56 3.81
N TRP A 64 38.43 5.68 3.48
CA TRP A 64 37.29 5.73 2.55
C TRP A 64 37.56 5.06 1.19
N HIS A 65 38.81 5.08 0.71
CA HIS A 65 39.27 4.46 -0.54
C HIS A 65 39.32 2.92 -0.53
N ARG A 66 39.08 2.28 0.62
CA ARG A 66 38.95 0.81 0.76
C ARG A 66 37.54 0.38 1.13
N ARG A 67 36.62 1.32 1.32
CA ARG A 67 35.24 1.02 1.71
C ARG A 67 34.46 0.57 0.48
N ILE A 68 33.84 -0.61 0.56
CA ILE A 68 33.00 -1.16 -0.50
C ILE A 68 31.55 -0.87 -0.18
N LEU A 69 30.81 -0.37 -1.16
CA LEU A 69 29.42 0.00 -1.03
C LEU A 69 28.52 -1.15 -1.51
N ASP A 70 27.57 -1.55 -0.68
CA ASP A 70 26.55 -2.52 -1.08
C ASP A 70 25.53 -1.83 -2.02
N PRO A 71 25.29 -2.36 -3.24
CA PRO A 71 24.32 -1.80 -4.19
C PRO A 71 22.89 -1.74 -3.63
N GLY A 72 22.53 -2.62 -2.69
CA GLY A 72 21.22 -2.62 -2.02
C GLY A 72 21.10 -1.65 -0.85
N SER A 73 22.20 -1.00 -0.45
CA SER A 73 22.19 -0.07 0.68
C SER A 73 21.32 1.16 0.40
N SER A 74 20.66 1.66 1.45
CA SER A 74 19.85 2.90 1.37
C SER A 74 20.68 4.10 0.92
N MET A 75 21.98 4.13 1.24
CA MET A 75 22.91 5.18 0.83
C MET A 75 23.16 5.18 -0.69
N VAL A 76 23.47 4.03 -1.28
CA VAL A 76 23.70 3.93 -2.74
C VAL A 76 22.41 4.22 -3.51
N LEU A 77 21.25 3.75 -3.02
CA LEU A 77 19.96 4.06 -3.63
C LEU A 77 19.61 5.55 -3.56
N MET A 78 19.96 6.22 -2.45
CA MET A 78 19.81 7.67 -2.32
C MET A 78 20.74 8.40 -3.30
N TRP A 79 22.01 8.00 -3.35
CA TRP A 79 22.99 8.56 -4.29
C TRP A 79 22.55 8.42 -5.74
N ASN A 80 22.09 7.23 -6.16
CA ASN A 80 21.60 6.99 -7.52
C ASN A 80 20.41 7.89 -7.88
N ARG A 81 19.53 8.21 -6.92
CA ARG A 81 18.42 9.17 -7.13
C ARG A 81 18.91 10.60 -7.24
N VAL A 82 19.85 11.02 -6.39
CA VAL A 82 20.47 12.36 -6.46
C VAL A 82 21.21 12.53 -7.79
N PHE A 83 21.98 11.51 -8.19
CA PHE A 83 22.70 11.48 -9.44
C PHE A 83 21.74 11.50 -10.65
N LEU A 84 20.63 10.75 -10.62
CA LEU A 84 19.59 10.83 -11.65
C LEU A 84 19.04 12.26 -11.78
N GLY A 85 18.76 12.93 -10.66
CA GLY A 85 18.33 14.33 -10.65
C GLY A 85 19.38 15.26 -11.26
N SER A 86 20.66 15.06 -10.95
CA SER A 86 21.78 15.81 -11.54
C SER A 86 21.90 15.58 -13.05
N CYS A 87 21.73 14.34 -13.52
CA CYS A 87 21.71 14.02 -14.95
C CYS A 87 20.59 14.73 -15.70
N LEU A 88 19.38 14.75 -15.13
CA LEU A 88 18.24 15.47 -15.71
C LEU A 88 18.47 16.98 -15.75
N PHE A 89 19.07 17.55 -14.70
CA PHE A 89 19.47 18.94 -14.68
C PHE A 89 20.52 19.24 -15.77
N ALA A 90 21.54 18.39 -15.92
CA ALA A 90 22.56 18.56 -16.95
C ALA A 90 21.97 18.49 -18.37
N LEU A 91 21.05 17.55 -18.63
CA LEU A 91 20.34 17.48 -19.91
C LEU A 91 19.47 18.72 -20.15
N PHE A 92 18.89 19.32 -19.12
CA PHE A 92 18.14 20.57 -19.28
C PHE A 92 19.04 21.75 -19.63
N ILE A 93 20.27 21.82 -19.10
CA ILE A 93 21.21 22.92 -19.38
C ILE A 93 21.85 22.80 -20.78
N ASP A 94 22.08 21.58 -21.29
CA ASP A 94 22.79 21.37 -22.56
C ASP A 94 22.18 22.12 -23.76
N PRO A 95 20.86 22.13 -23.99
CA PRO A 95 20.28 22.87 -25.11
C PRO A 95 20.51 24.38 -25.05
N PHE A 96 20.81 24.97 -23.88
CA PHE A 96 21.09 26.40 -23.79
C PHE A 96 22.33 26.83 -24.59
N PHE A 97 23.26 25.91 -24.84
CA PHE A 97 24.42 26.18 -25.69
C PHE A 97 24.02 26.55 -27.14
N TYR A 98 22.88 26.07 -27.65
CA TYR A 98 22.39 26.44 -28.99
C TYR A 98 21.97 27.91 -29.10
N TYR A 99 21.69 28.58 -27.98
CA TYR A 99 21.27 29.99 -27.94
C TYR A 99 22.43 30.98 -27.83
N LEU A 100 23.68 30.51 -27.84
CA LEU A 100 24.87 31.36 -27.78
C LEU A 100 25.07 32.29 -28.98
N PRO A 101 24.98 31.82 -30.24
CA PRO A 101 24.99 32.73 -31.38
C PRO A 101 23.71 33.55 -31.40
N LEU A 102 23.81 34.83 -31.73
CA LEU A 102 22.67 35.72 -31.93
C LEU A 102 22.95 36.70 -33.06
N VAL A 103 21.88 37.27 -33.62
CA VAL A 103 21.97 38.36 -34.58
C VAL A 103 21.86 39.68 -33.81
N HIS A 104 22.94 40.43 -33.75
CA HIS A 104 22.97 41.74 -33.10
C HIS A 104 22.59 42.81 -34.12
N VAL A 105 21.51 43.55 -33.85
CA VAL A 105 21.12 44.71 -34.66
C VAL A 105 21.93 45.91 -34.18
N LEU A 106 22.72 46.50 -35.07
CA LEU A 106 23.59 47.64 -34.75
C LEU A 106 22.87 48.98 -34.90
N ASP A 107 22.01 49.07 -35.91
CA ASP A 107 21.27 50.28 -36.25
C ASP A 107 19.93 49.89 -36.90
N GLU A 108 18.83 50.21 -36.23
CA GLU A 108 17.47 49.94 -36.69
C GLU A 108 17.10 50.74 -37.94
N SER A 109 17.73 51.90 -38.15
CA SER A 109 17.42 52.78 -39.29
C SER A 109 18.02 52.29 -40.61
N THR A 110 19.14 51.56 -40.54
CA THR A 110 19.87 51.03 -41.70
C THR A 110 19.83 49.51 -41.80
N ASN A 111 19.01 48.83 -40.97
CA ASN A 111 18.87 47.37 -40.91
C ASN A 111 20.20 46.60 -40.78
N ARG A 112 21.25 47.26 -40.28
CA ARG A 112 22.58 46.64 -40.17
C ARG A 112 22.60 45.66 -39.02
N SER A 113 23.00 44.43 -39.34
CA SER A 113 23.07 43.34 -38.38
C SER A 113 24.40 42.60 -38.49
N CYS A 114 24.81 41.94 -37.41
CA CYS A 114 26.02 41.13 -37.40
C CYS A 114 25.86 39.93 -36.47
N ILE A 115 26.68 38.89 -36.65
CA ILE A 115 26.69 37.73 -35.78
C ILE A 115 27.50 38.07 -34.52
N ALA A 116 26.84 37.99 -33.37
CA ALA A 116 27.49 38.07 -32.06
C ALA A 116 27.36 36.75 -31.31
N LYS A 117 28.20 36.60 -30.28
CA LYS A 117 28.08 35.54 -29.28
C LYS A 117 27.73 36.17 -27.94
N ASP A 118 26.68 35.66 -27.28
CA ASP A 118 26.32 36.13 -25.95
C ASP A 118 27.36 35.67 -24.91
N ARG A 119 28.19 36.61 -24.47
CA ARG A 119 29.25 36.36 -23.50
C ARG A 119 28.71 36.08 -22.10
N ARG A 120 27.63 36.76 -21.68
CA ARG A 120 27.05 36.60 -20.35
C ARG A 120 26.40 35.22 -20.23
N LEU A 121 25.60 34.84 -21.23
CA LEU A 121 24.99 33.52 -21.30
C LEU A 121 26.04 32.40 -21.36
N SER A 122 27.11 32.59 -22.14
CA SER A 122 28.22 31.62 -22.23
C SER A 122 28.90 31.35 -20.89
N ILE A 123 29.13 32.37 -20.06
CA ILE A 123 29.72 32.21 -18.73
C ILE A 123 28.75 31.47 -17.80
N THR A 124 27.48 31.90 -17.75
CA THR A 124 26.45 31.31 -16.89
C THR A 124 26.24 29.82 -17.18
N ILE A 125 26.06 29.44 -18.45
CA ILE A 125 25.86 28.04 -18.84
C ILE A 125 27.10 27.21 -18.49
N THR A 126 28.31 27.73 -18.75
CA THR A 126 29.57 27.04 -18.42
C THR A 126 29.63 26.74 -16.91
N VAL A 127 29.33 27.70 -16.04
CA VAL A 127 29.34 27.51 -14.59
C VAL A 127 28.32 26.45 -14.15
N LEU A 128 27.06 26.58 -14.56
CA LEU A 128 26.01 25.60 -14.22
C LEU A 128 26.37 24.20 -14.71
N ARG A 129 26.96 24.13 -15.90
CA ARG A 129 27.36 22.86 -16.51
C ARG A 129 28.54 22.22 -15.79
N THR A 130 29.54 22.98 -15.36
CA THR A 130 30.68 22.46 -14.57
C THR A 130 30.24 21.92 -13.21
N PHE A 131 29.25 22.53 -12.58
CA PHE A 131 28.62 21.98 -11.38
C PHE A 131 27.94 20.63 -11.67
N ALA A 132 27.25 20.54 -12.82
CA ALA A 132 26.82 19.31 -13.49
C ALA A 132 27.88 18.19 -13.46
N ASP A 133 29.03 18.48 -14.06
CA ASP A 133 30.14 17.55 -14.29
C ASP A 133 30.74 16.97 -13.02
N LEU A 134 30.72 17.74 -11.93
CA LEU A 134 31.22 17.26 -10.64
C LEU A 134 30.46 16.01 -10.17
N PHE A 135 29.14 15.95 -10.36
CA PHE A 135 28.34 14.78 -9.98
C PHE A 135 28.66 13.56 -10.83
N TYR A 136 28.94 13.74 -12.12
CA TYR A 136 29.39 12.64 -13.00
C TYR A 136 30.73 12.07 -12.56
N MET A 137 31.69 12.95 -12.22
CA MET A 137 32.99 12.53 -11.67
C MET A 137 32.84 11.78 -10.34
N LEU A 138 32.02 12.29 -9.43
CA LEU A 138 31.73 11.61 -8.16
C LEU A 138 31.05 10.25 -8.38
N ASN A 139 30.15 10.14 -9.36
CA ASN A 139 29.49 8.88 -9.68
C ASN A 139 30.46 7.82 -10.22
N ILE A 140 31.44 8.21 -11.03
CA ILE A 140 32.53 7.31 -11.46
C ILE A 140 33.28 6.79 -10.22
N MET A 141 33.64 7.67 -9.28
CA MET A 141 34.31 7.27 -8.03
C MET A 141 33.48 6.28 -7.21
N VAL A 142 32.16 6.51 -7.11
CA VAL A 142 31.23 5.61 -6.42
C VAL A 142 31.16 4.26 -7.13
N LYS A 143 31.04 4.22 -8.47
CA LYS A 143 30.99 2.96 -9.24
C LYS A 143 32.25 2.10 -9.09
N PHE A 144 33.43 2.72 -8.91
CA PHE A 144 34.67 1.99 -8.61
C PHE A 144 34.66 1.30 -7.23
N HIS A 145 33.79 1.72 -6.31
CA HIS A 145 33.67 1.18 -4.95
C HIS A 145 32.37 0.40 -4.71
N THR A 146 31.45 0.35 -5.68
CA THR A 146 30.17 -0.36 -5.55
C THR A 146 30.33 -1.83 -5.92
N ALA A 147 29.93 -2.71 -5.00
CA ALA A 147 29.92 -4.16 -5.24
C ALA A 147 28.89 -4.55 -6.30
N TYR A 148 29.10 -5.70 -6.94
CA TYR A 148 28.18 -6.22 -7.95
C TYR A 148 27.74 -7.65 -7.60
N VAL A 149 26.56 -8.02 -8.11
CA VAL A 149 26.05 -9.39 -8.02
C VAL A 149 26.55 -10.20 -9.22
N ASP A 150 27.22 -11.34 -8.98
CA ASP A 150 27.73 -12.19 -10.07
C ASP A 150 26.55 -12.86 -10.81
N PRO A 151 26.37 -12.64 -12.12
CA PRO A 151 25.32 -13.28 -12.91
C PRO A 151 25.36 -14.81 -12.83
N LYS A 152 26.55 -15.42 -12.73
CA LYS A 152 26.72 -16.89 -12.70
C LYS A 152 26.33 -17.52 -11.38
N SER A 153 26.36 -16.73 -10.30
CA SER A 153 25.98 -17.15 -8.95
C SER A 153 24.47 -17.08 -8.68
N ARG A 154 23.66 -16.64 -9.65
CA ARG A 154 22.21 -16.47 -9.48
C ARG A 154 21.48 -17.83 -9.50
N VAL A 155 21.62 -18.59 -8.41
CA VAL A 155 20.75 -19.74 -8.14
C VAL A 155 19.56 -19.21 -7.32
N LEU A 156 18.33 -19.42 -7.79
CA LEU A 156 17.09 -19.02 -7.10
C LEU A 156 16.93 -17.51 -6.83
N GLY A 157 17.54 -16.64 -7.63
CA GLY A 157 17.32 -15.18 -7.59
C GLY A 157 18.14 -14.41 -6.55
N LYS A 158 18.86 -15.09 -5.64
CA LYS A 158 19.90 -14.48 -4.80
C LYS A 158 21.26 -14.80 -5.42
N GLY A 159 21.92 -13.77 -5.98
CA GLY A 159 23.31 -13.91 -6.41
C GLY A 159 24.27 -13.51 -5.29
N GLU A 160 25.47 -14.09 -5.31
CA GLU A 160 26.55 -13.76 -4.39
C GLU A 160 27.11 -12.36 -4.71
N LEU A 161 27.35 -11.58 -3.66
CA LEU A 161 27.90 -10.23 -3.77
C LEU A 161 29.43 -10.31 -3.82
N VAL A 162 30.02 -9.86 -4.92
CA VAL A 162 31.47 -9.83 -5.07
C VAL A 162 32.02 -8.55 -4.42
N LEU A 163 32.79 -8.71 -3.35
CA LEU A 163 33.37 -7.61 -2.56
C LEU A 163 34.83 -7.29 -2.93
N ASP A 164 35.45 -8.04 -3.84
CA ASP A 164 36.86 -7.81 -4.20
C ASP A 164 37.03 -6.56 -5.10
N LEU A 165 37.69 -5.53 -4.56
CA LEU A 165 37.99 -4.26 -5.24
C LEU A 165 38.65 -4.46 -6.61
N LYS A 166 39.61 -5.38 -6.76
CA LYS A 166 40.30 -5.59 -8.04
C LYS A 166 39.36 -6.16 -9.10
N LYS A 167 38.45 -7.04 -8.70
CA LYS A 167 37.43 -7.62 -9.59
C LYS A 167 36.38 -6.57 -9.97
N ILE A 168 35.95 -5.73 -9.02
CA ILE A 168 35.02 -4.61 -9.26
C ILE A 168 35.63 -3.64 -10.28
N GLN A 169 36.84 -3.14 -10.04
CA GLN A 169 37.52 -2.18 -10.91
C GLN A 169 37.73 -2.74 -12.32
N ARG A 170 38.22 -3.98 -12.45
CA ARG A 170 38.45 -4.62 -13.76
C ARG A 170 37.15 -4.82 -14.54
N ARG A 171 36.07 -5.19 -13.85
CA ARG A 171 34.75 -5.35 -14.50
C ARG A 171 34.25 -3.99 -15.00
N TYR A 172 34.27 -2.98 -14.14
CA TYR A 172 33.77 -1.64 -14.49
C TYR A 172 34.54 -1.02 -15.66
N LEU A 173 35.88 -1.14 -15.67
CA LEU A 173 36.73 -0.67 -16.78
C LEU A 173 36.40 -1.33 -18.13
N ARG A 174 35.85 -2.55 -18.13
CA ARG A 174 35.53 -3.29 -19.35
C ARG A 174 34.10 -3.03 -19.86
N THR A 175 33.16 -2.65 -18.98
CA THR A 175 31.74 -2.51 -19.34
C THR A 175 31.32 -1.06 -19.50
N ASP A 176 31.23 -0.32 -18.40
CA ASP A 176 30.48 0.94 -18.35
C ASP A 176 31.39 2.17 -18.27
N PHE A 177 32.66 1.99 -17.91
CA PHE A 177 33.60 3.10 -17.70
C PHE A 177 33.75 4.02 -18.91
N PHE A 178 33.86 3.47 -20.13
CA PHE A 178 34.05 4.29 -21.33
C PHE A 178 32.84 5.18 -21.64
N ILE A 179 31.63 4.67 -21.39
CA ILE A 179 30.39 5.42 -21.60
C ILE A 179 30.26 6.52 -20.54
N ASP A 180 30.53 6.19 -19.28
CA ASP A 180 30.54 7.16 -18.19
C ASP A 180 31.60 8.24 -18.43
N LEU A 181 32.79 7.88 -18.92
CA LEU A 181 33.86 8.82 -19.26
C LEU A 181 33.43 9.78 -20.38
N LEU A 182 32.90 9.25 -21.50
CA LEU A 182 32.43 10.07 -22.62
C LEU A 182 31.30 11.03 -22.20
N ALA A 183 30.40 10.59 -21.32
CA ALA A 183 29.35 11.44 -20.77
C ALA A 183 29.90 12.58 -19.89
N THR A 184 31.00 12.31 -19.15
CA THR A 184 31.59 13.23 -18.15
C THR A 184 32.51 14.29 -18.77
N ILE A 185 33.10 14.05 -19.95
CA ILE A 185 34.01 15.02 -20.57
C ILE A 185 33.25 16.32 -20.89
N PRO A 186 33.72 17.50 -20.45
CA PRO A 186 33.07 18.79 -20.70
C PRO A 186 33.28 19.30 -22.13
N LEU A 187 32.84 18.52 -23.14
CA LEU A 187 33.05 18.82 -24.56
C LEU A 187 32.49 20.20 -24.98
N PRO A 188 31.27 20.62 -24.61
CA PRO A 188 30.72 21.94 -24.90
C PRO A 188 31.55 23.07 -24.32
N GLN A 189 32.10 22.92 -23.11
CA GLN A 189 32.95 23.95 -22.52
C GLN A 189 34.27 24.07 -23.30
N VAL A 190 34.88 22.94 -23.64
CA VAL A 190 36.10 22.92 -24.47
C VAL A 190 35.84 23.55 -25.83
N THR A 191 34.71 23.24 -26.48
CA THR A 191 34.41 23.79 -27.81
C THR A 191 34.16 25.30 -27.75
N VAL A 192 33.43 25.80 -26.76
CA VAL A 192 33.09 27.22 -26.61
C VAL A 192 34.31 28.09 -26.33
N TRP A 193 35.27 27.59 -25.54
CA TRP A 193 36.39 28.39 -25.01
C TRP A 193 37.72 28.15 -25.74
N ILE A 194 37.92 26.98 -26.35
CA ILE A 194 39.19 26.61 -27.00
C ILE A 194 39.03 26.50 -28.52
N ILE A 195 38.03 25.73 -28.98
CA ILE A 195 37.88 25.42 -30.41
C ILE A 195 37.30 26.61 -31.18
N MET A 196 36.21 27.21 -30.68
CA MET A 196 35.51 28.32 -31.35
C MET A 196 36.41 29.55 -31.62
N PRO A 197 37.26 30.01 -30.69
CA PRO A 197 38.19 31.11 -30.96
C PRO A 197 39.30 30.75 -31.96
N SER A 198 39.58 29.47 -32.17
CA SER A 198 40.67 28.99 -33.04
C SER A 198 40.23 28.84 -34.51
N ILE A 199 38.93 28.78 -34.79
CA ILE A 199 38.39 28.69 -36.15
C ILE A 199 38.33 30.09 -36.78
N LYS A 200 38.77 30.21 -38.04
CA LYS A 200 38.74 31.48 -38.78
C LYS A 200 37.33 32.07 -38.82
N ASN A 201 37.27 33.39 -38.69
CA ASN A 201 36.03 34.14 -38.71
C ASN A 201 35.24 34.00 -40.03
N SER A 202 35.88 33.71 -41.16
CA SER A 202 35.16 33.53 -42.44
C SER A 202 34.18 32.34 -42.46
N ASP A 203 34.34 31.33 -41.59
CA ASP A 203 33.70 30.03 -41.72
C ASP A 203 32.62 29.78 -40.64
N TYR A 204 31.69 30.74 -40.47
CA TYR A 204 30.66 30.70 -39.42
C TYR A 204 29.79 29.43 -39.44
N ASN A 205 29.42 28.95 -40.63
CA ASN A 205 28.62 27.74 -40.77
C ASN A 205 29.39 26.50 -40.27
N ILE A 206 30.67 26.36 -40.64
CA ILE A 206 31.51 25.24 -40.17
C ILE A 206 31.64 25.30 -38.65
N ARG A 207 31.86 26.49 -38.08
CA ARG A 207 31.97 26.69 -36.63
C ARG A 207 30.68 26.31 -35.89
N ASN A 208 29.52 26.80 -36.35
CA ASN A 208 28.23 26.55 -35.71
C ASN A 208 27.79 25.09 -35.86
N THR A 209 27.97 24.50 -37.04
CA THR A 209 27.63 23.09 -37.30
C THR A 209 28.53 22.14 -36.50
N THR A 210 29.85 22.39 -36.44
CA THR A 210 30.77 21.58 -35.62
C THR A 210 30.39 21.65 -34.13
N PHE A 211 30.07 22.85 -33.67
CA PHE A 211 29.62 23.09 -32.30
C PHE A 211 28.31 22.36 -31.98
N ALA A 212 27.33 22.42 -32.88
CA ALA A 212 26.06 21.74 -32.75
C ALA A 212 26.22 20.22 -32.66
N LEU A 213 27.03 19.63 -33.54
CA LEU A 213 27.27 18.20 -33.57
C LEU A 213 27.91 17.69 -32.28
N VAL A 214 28.88 18.42 -31.73
CA VAL A 214 29.53 18.03 -30.47
C VAL A 214 28.53 18.03 -29.30
N ILE A 215 27.65 19.03 -29.23
CA ILE A 215 26.61 19.10 -28.20
C ILE A 215 25.61 17.95 -28.38
N MET A 216 25.14 17.70 -29.60
CA MET A 216 24.22 16.60 -29.90
C MET A 216 24.81 15.24 -29.50
N ILE A 217 26.06 14.96 -29.89
CA ILE A 217 26.72 13.69 -29.59
C ILE A 217 26.82 13.49 -28.07
N GLN A 218 27.24 14.53 -27.34
CA GLN A 218 27.36 14.39 -25.89
C GLN A 218 25.99 14.24 -25.21
N TYR A 219 24.98 14.97 -25.69
CA TYR A 219 23.61 14.85 -25.20
C TYR A 219 23.08 13.42 -25.33
N ILE A 220 23.34 12.75 -26.46
CA ILE A 220 22.98 11.33 -26.69
C ILE A 220 23.67 10.41 -25.67
N PHE A 221 24.98 10.56 -25.46
CA PHE A 221 25.70 9.74 -24.47
C PHE A 221 25.15 9.90 -23.05
N ARG A 222 24.80 11.12 -22.65
CA ARG A 222 24.20 11.37 -21.33
C ARG A 222 22.79 10.84 -21.21
N MET A 223 21.98 10.96 -22.27
CA MET A 223 20.64 10.36 -22.31
C MET A 223 20.73 8.84 -22.19
N TYR A 224 21.66 8.22 -22.90
CA TYR A 224 21.91 6.77 -22.81
C TYR A 224 22.26 6.34 -21.39
N LEU A 225 23.07 7.12 -20.65
CA LEU A 225 23.48 6.81 -19.27
C LEU A 225 22.31 6.77 -18.27
N ILE A 226 21.21 7.47 -18.55
CA ILE A 226 20.03 7.45 -17.68
C ILE A 226 19.26 6.12 -17.76
N VAL A 227 19.29 5.44 -18.91
CA VAL A 227 18.59 4.15 -19.11
C VAL A 227 19.10 3.05 -18.15
N PRO A 228 20.40 2.71 -18.09
CA PRO A 228 20.90 1.70 -17.16
C PRO A 228 20.72 2.13 -15.71
N LEU A 229 20.87 3.43 -15.40
CA LEU A 229 20.66 3.97 -14.05
C LEU A 229 19.21 3.77 -13.59
N SER A 230 18.24 4.14 -14.43
CA SER A 230 16.82 3.96 -14.16
C SER A 230 16.48 2.47 -13.95
N ASN A 231 17.03 1.60 -14.80
CA ASN A 231 16.84 0.16 -14.68
C ASN A 231 17.41 -0.43 -13.38
N GLN A 232 18.54 0.09 -12.89
CA GLN A 232 19.10 -0.32 -11.60
C GLN A 232 18.20 0.11 -10.44
N ILE A 233 17.67 1.34 -10.47
CA ILE A 233 16.73 1.84 -9.46
C ILE A 233 15.44 1.00 -9.46
N ILE A 234 14.89 0.68 -10.64
CA ILE A 234 13.69 -0.16 -10.77
C ILE A 234 13.94 -1.56 -10.20
N LYS A 235 15.07 -2.18 -10.54
CA LYS A 235 15.41 -3.53 -10.03
C LYS A 235 15.58 -3.58 -8.51
N ALA A 236 16.11 -2.51 -7.90
CA ALA A 236 16.37 -2.48 -6.47
C ALA A 236 15.18 -2.00 -5.63
N ALA A 237 14.38 -1.05 -6.13
CA ALA A 237 13.28 -0.44 -5.39
C ALA A 237 11.88 -0.83 -5.92
N GLY A 238 11.79 -1.64 -6.98
CA GLY A 238 10.55 -1.98 -7.69
C GLY A 238 9.98 -0.87 -8.57
N VAL A 239 10.25 0.40 -8.23
CA VAL A 239 9.78 1.60 -8.93
C VAL A 239 10.83 2.71 -8.91
N VAL A 240 10.95 3.47 -10.01
CA VAL A 240 11.82 4.68 -10.08
C VAL A 240 11.33 5.73 -9.08
N ALA A 241 10.02 5.92 -9.02
CA ALA A 241 9.35 6.93 -8.23
C ALA A 241 8.59 6.30 -7.05
N LYS A 242 8.70 6.89 -5.87
CA LYS A 242 7.97 6.42 -4.67
C LYS A 242 6.45 6.59 -4.79
N SER A 243 5.98 7.50 -5.65
CA SER A 243 4.56 7.76 -5.89
C SER A 243 4.24 7.72 -7.39
N ALA A 244 3.00 7.33 -7.72
CA ALA A 244 2.51 7.29 -9.09
C ALA A 244 2.56 8.67 -9.77
N TRP A 245 2.25 9.75 -9.04
CA TRP A 245 2.31 11.11 -9.57
C TRP A 245 3.74 11.54 -9.94
N LEU A 246 4.73 11.15 -9.13
CA LEU A 246 6.13 11.44 -9.44
C LEU A 246 6.63 10.62 -10.65
N GLY A 247 6.08 9.42 -10.88
CA GLY A 247 6.31 8.64 -12.10
C GLY A 247 5.70 9.29 -13.36
N ALA A 248 4.49 9.83 -13.25
CA ALA A 248 3.85 10.61 -14.32
C ALA A 248 4.66 11.88 -14.65
N ALA A 249 5.06 12.65 -13.63
CA ALA A 249 5.88 13.85 -13.79
C ALA A 249 7.24 13.54 -14.46
N TYR A 250 7.86 12.40 -14.13
CA TYR A 250 9.10 11.94 -14.74
C TYR A 250 8.96 11.66 -16.25
N ASN A 251 7.85 11.05 -16.68
CA ASN A 251 7.58 10.84 -18.10
C ASN A 251 7.27 12.14 -18.85
N LEU A 252 6.48 13.03 -18.22
CA LEU A 252 6.21 14.36 -18.77
C LEU A 252 7.50 15.18 -18.92
N LEU A 253 8.43 15.05 -17.97
CA LEU A 253 9.73 15.73 -18.02
C LEU A 253 10.54 15.34 -19.26
N TYR A 254 10.58 14.06 -19.64
CA TYR A 254 11.27 13.64 -20.88
C TYR A 254 10.64 14.25 -22.13
N TYR A 255 9.32 14.33 -22.16
CA TYR A 255 8.60 14.96 -23.25
C TYR A 255 8.92 16.47 -23.35
N MET A 256 8.93 17.17 -22.21
CA MET A 256 9.32 18.58 -22.12
C MET A 256 10.80 18.81 -22.47
N LEU A 257 11.67 17.86 -22.15
CA LEU A 257 13.09 17.93 -22.48
C LEU A 257 13.31 17.73 -23.99
N ALA A 258 12.56 16.81 -24.61
CA ALA A 258 12.58 16.61 -26.06
C ALA A 258 12.09 17.85 -26.82
N SER A 259 11.05 18.53 -26.34
CA SER A 259 10.58 19.78 -26.95
C SER A 259 11.59 20.90 -26.77
N HIS A 260 12.24 20.98 -25.60
CA HIS A 260 13.30 21.94 -25.32
C HIS A 260 14.47 21.81 -26.31
N ILE A 261 15.02 20.60 -26.49
CA ILE A 261 16.12 20.41 -27.44
C ILE A 261 15.70 20.63 -28.89
N THR A 262 14.47 20.24 -29.26
CA THR A 262 13.94 20.46 -30.62
C THR A 262 13.80 21.96 -30.93
N GLY A 263 13.29 22.75 -29.99
CA GLY A 263 13.22 24.20 -30.11
C GLY A 263 14.59 24.88 -30.16
N ALA A 264 15.57 24.38 -29.41
CA ALA A 264 16.93 24.88 -29.40
C ALA A 264 17.66 24.60 -30.73
N ILE A 265 17.49 23.41 -31.31
CA ILE A 265 18.01 23.08 -32.65
C ILE A 265 17.35 23.98 -33.70
N TYR A 266 16.03 24.20 -33.62
CA TYR A 266 15.31 25.10 -34.54
C TYR A 266 15.84 26.53 -34.49
N TYR A 267 16.18 27.05 -33.30
CA TYR A 267 16.82 28.35 -33.14
C TYR A 267 18.17 28.42 -33.86
N LEU A 268 19.05 27.44 -33.60
CA LEU A 268 20.38 27.43 -34.23
C LEU A 268 20.27 27.32 -35.76
N LEU A 269 19.41 26.45 -36.26
CA LEU A 269 19.20 26.28 -37.71
C LEU A 269 18.62 27.55 -38.35
N SER A 270 17.82 28.33 -37.61
CA SER A 270 17.31 29.63 -38.07
C SER A 270 18.47 30.64 -38.25
N ILE A 271 19.44 30.66 -37.33
CA ILE A 271 20.66 31.47 -37.47
C ILE A 271 21.52 30.96 -38.63
N GLU A 272 21.77 29.66 -38.75
CA GLU A 272 22.52 29.09 -39.88
C GLU A 272 21.85 29.42 -41.22
N ARG A 273 20.52 29.47 -41.26
CA ARG A 273 19.76 29.87 -42.45
C ARG A 273 19.95 31.35 -42.78
N GLN A 274 19.96 32.24 -41.78
CA GLN A 274 20.28 33.66 -41.97
C GLN A 274 21.70 33.86 -42.51
N ILE A 275 22.68 33.15 -41.93
CA ILE A 275 24.09 33.19 -42.37
C ILE A 275 24.23 32.70 -43.81
N THR A 276 23.48 31.66 -44.18
CA THR A 276 23.46 31.14 -45.56
C THR A 276 22.96 32.19 -46.55
N CYS A 277 21.93 32.98 -46.19
CA CYS A 277 21.49 34.09 -47.03
C CYS A 277 22.60 35.14 -47.20
N TRP A 278 23.22 35.58 -46.09
CA TRP A 278 24.30 36.56 -46.14
C TRP A 278 25.49 36.08 -46.98
N ASN A 279 25.87 34.80 -46.87
CA ASN A 279 26.95 34.23 -47.67
C ASN A 279 26.62 34.22 -49.16
N GLN A 280 25.39 33.85 -49.53
CA GLN A 280 24.97 33.84 -50.94
C GLN A 280 24.96 35.25 -51.55
N GLN A 281 24.47 36.24 -50.82
CA GLN A 281 24.46 37.64 -51.30
C GLN A 281 25.87 38.25 -51.32
N CYS A 282 26.72 37.93 -50.34
CA CYS A 282 28.11 38.40 -50.27
C CYS A 282 28.97 37.89 -51.44
N LEU A 283 28.70 36.67 -51.94
CA LEU A 283 29.35 36.13 -53.14
C LEU A 283 28.96 36.89 -54.41
N ASN A 284 27.74 37.42 -54.48
CA ASN A 284 27.26 38.19 -55.62
C ASN A 284 27.78 39.65 -55.60
N GLU A 285 27.99 40.23 -54.41
CA GLU A 285 28.40 41.63 -54.22
C GLU A 285 29.82 41.76 -53.61
N SER A 286 30.87 41.18 -54.24
CA SER A 286 32.30 41.36 -53.89
C SER A 286 32.59 41.78 -52.44
N CYS A 287 32.10 41.01 -51.46
CA CYS A 287 32.02 41.41 -50.06
C CYS A 287 33.04 40.63 -49.20
N SER A 288 33.39 41.17 -48.03
CA SER A 288 34.29 40.49 -47.08
C SER A 288 33.52 39.77 -45.99
N PHE A 289 33.67 38.45 -45.90
CA PHE A 289 33.07 37.61 -44.85
C PHE A 289 33.48 38.04 -43.42
N ASN A 290 34.62 38.73 -43.27
CA ASN A 290 35.10 39.23 -41.97
C ASN A 290 34.22 40.33 -41.36
N PHE A 291 33.36 40.97 -42.16
CA PHE A 291 32.45 42.02 -41.72
C PHE A 291 31.05 41.49 -41.35
N ILE A 292 30.80 40.19 -41.51
CA ILE A 292 29.54 39.56 -41.08
C ILE A 292 29.51 39.36 -39.55
N SER A 293 30.68 39.26 -38.90
CA SER A 293 30.78 39.27 -37.43
C SER A 293 30.86 40.65 -36.83
N CYS A 294 30.36 40.76 -35.60
CA CYS A 294 30.44 41.98 -34.82
C CYS A 294 31.87 42.36 -34.38
N ASP A 295 32.87 41.49 -34.55
CA ASP A 295 34.25 41.70 -34.06
C ASP A 295 34.92 42.96 -34.65
N ASN A 296 34.64 43.29 -35.92
CA ASN A 296 35.29 44.39 -36.66
C ASN A 296 34.40 45.63 -36.85
N THR A 297 33.26 45.69 -36.15
CA THR A 297 32.24 46.74 -36.33
C THR A 297 32.73 48.16 -36.05
N GLY A 298 33.78 48.32 -35.25
CA GLY A 298 34.41 49.61 -34.96
C GLY A 298 35.45 50.08 -35.98
N SER A 299 35.77 49.28 -37.01
CA SER A 299 36.78 49.64 -38.01
C SER A 299 36.23 50.61 -39.07
N SER A 300 37.08 51.51 -39.60
CA SER A 300 36.70 52.42 -40.69
C SER A 300 36.29 51.65 -41.96
N SER A 301 36.95 50.53 -42.24
CA SER A 301 36.62 49.65 -43.36
C SER A 301 35.23 49.03 -43.27
N TYR A 302 34.77 48.70 -42.06
CA TYR A 302 33.41 48.21 -41.84
C TYR A 302 32.35 49.29 -42.12
N LEU A 303 32.59 50.52 -41.67
CA LEU A 303 31.66 51.64 -41.88
C LEU A 303 31.49 51.99 -43.36
N THR A 304 32.55 51.89 -44.16
CA THR A 304 32.48 52.06 -45.62
C THR A 304 31.76 50.90 -46.28
N TRP A 305 32.08 49.66 -45.90
CA TRP A 305 31.45 48.45 -46.42
C TRP A 305 29.93 48.45 -46.15
N GLY A 306 29.53 48.68 -44.90
CA GLY A 306 28.12 48.66 -44.49
C GLY A 306 27.24 49.76 -45.09
N LYS A 307 27.82 50.81 -45.70
CA LYS A 307 27.08 51.81 -46.50
C LYS A 307 26.85 51.35 -47.93
N ASN A 308 27.72 50.49 -48.46
CA ASN A 308 27.70 50.08 -49.86
C ASN A 308 27.05 48.71 -50.09
N THR A 309 26.80 47.93 -49.03
CA THR A 309 26.25 46.57 -49.13
C THR A 309 24.74 46.55 -49.15
N SER A 310 24.13 45.76 -50.05
CA SER A 310 22.69 45.51 -50.03
C SER A 310 22.30 44.18 -49.35
N ILE A 311 23.28 43.47 -48.80
CA ILE A 311 23.14 42.14 -48.18
C ILE A 311 22.07 42.10 -47.08
N PHE A 312 22.06 43.10 -46.18
CA PHE A 312 21.11 43.11 -45.06
C PHE A 312 19.68 43.33 -45.53
N ASP A 313 19.47 44.21 -46.50
CA ASP A 313 18.16 44.46 -47.07
C ASP A 313 17.68 43.26 -47.91
N ASN A 314 18.57 42.58 -48.65
CA ASN A 314 18.19 41.42 -49.47
C ASN A 314 17.91 40.18 -48.62
N CYS A 315 18.45 40.12 -47.39
CA CYS A 315 18.23 39.05 -46.43
C CYS A 315 17.26 39.45 -45.31
N ASP A 316 16.46 40.50 -45.48
CA ASP A 316 15.37 40.82 -44.56
C ASP A 316 14.18 39.87 -44.77
N PRO A 317 13.78 39.06 -43.78
CA PRO A 317 12.66 38.13 -43.89
C PRO A 317 11.30 38.82 -44.08
N ASN A 318 11.17 40.11 -43.72
CA ASN A 318 9.94 40.88 -43.85
C ASN A 318 9.83 41.63 -45.18
N ARG A 319 10.92 41.69 -45.97
CA ARG A 319 10.94 42.42 -47.24
C ARG A 319 10.19 41.62 -48.31
N ASN A 320 9.12 42.24 -48.83
CA ASN A 320 8.26 41.82 -49.95
C ASN A 320 8.42 40.35 -50.37
N SER A 321 7.79 39.44 -49.62
CA SER A 321 7.53 38.06 -50.04
C SER A 321 6.70 37.95 -51.34
N SER A 322 6.30 39.10 -51.91
CA SER A 322 5.58 39.30 -53.16
C SER A 322 6.49 39.58 -54.38
N ALA A 323 7.80 39.78 -54.21
CA ALA A 323 8.73 39.80 -55.32
C ALA A 323 8.84 38.39 -55.91
N ASN A 324 8.64 38.25 -57.23
CA ASN A 324 8.76 36.97 -57.93
C ASN A 324 10.00 37.00 -58.83
N PRO A 325 11.11 36.29 -58.48
CA PRO A 325 11.31 35.47 -57.28
C PRO A 325 11.74 36.27 -56.02
N PRO A 326 11.43 35.78 -54.80
CA PRO A 326 11.91 36.40 -53.57
C PRO A 326 13.44 36.28 -53.48
N PRO A 327 14.13 37.23 -52.84
CA PRO A 327 15.59 37.27 -52.80
C PRO A 327 16.20 36.05 -52.08
N PHE A 328 15.49 35.49 -51.10
CA PHE A 328 15.86 34.23 -50.45
C PHE A 328 14.64 33.54 -49.81
N ASN A 329 14.54 32.21 -49.95
CA ASN A 329 13.47 31.42 -49.34
C ASN A 329 13.92 30.83 -47.99
N TYR A 330 13.33 31.33 -46.90
CA TYR A 330 13.62 30.90 -45.53
C TYR A 330 12.88 29.62 -45.08
N GLY A 331 11.87 29.15 -45.83
CA GLY A 331 11.10 27.95 -45.48
C GLY A 331 10.53 27.99 -44.05
N MET A 332 10.68 26.89 -43.31
CA MET A 332 10.17 26.69 -41.95
C MET A 332 10.78 27.67 -40.92
N PHE A 333 11.94 28.25 -41.23
CA PHE A 333 12.64 29.20 -40.36
C PHE A 333 12.13 30.64 -40.53
N SER A 334 11.30 30.90 -41.55
CA SER A 334 10.72 32.22 -41.83
C SER A 334 9.99 32.82 -40.62
N THR A 335 9.28 32.00 -39.85
CA THR A 335 8.52 32.48 -38.67
C THR A 335 9.43 32.97 -37.55
N ALA A 336 10.59 32.32 -37.33
CA ALA A 336 11.54 32.74 -36.30
C ALA A 336 12.27 34.04 -36.69
N LEU A 337 12.59 34.18 -37.98
CA LEU A 337 13.32 35.33 -38.50
C LEU A 337 12.40 36.57 -38.63
N SER A 338 11.19 36.43 -39.17
CA SER A 338 10.24 37.54 -39.32
C SER A 338 9.79 38.12 -37.99
N LYS A 339 9.61 37.28 -36.97
CA LYS A 339 9.29 37.70 -35.59
C LYS A 339 10.50 38.19 -34.78
N GLY A 340 11.69 38.24 -35.36
CA GLY A 340 12.90 38.75 -34.70
C GLY A 340 13.42 37.87 -33.56
N ALA A 341 13.06 36.58 -33.50
CA ALA A 341 13.45 35.69 -32.41
C ALA A 341 14.98 35.52 -32.29
N VAL A 342 15.71 35.63 -33.40
CA VAL A 342 17.19 35.53 -33.45
C VAL A 342 17.91 36.74 -32.84
N SER A 343 17.22 37.88 -32.75
CA SER A 343 17.75 39.16 -32.23
C SER A 343 17.21 39.52 -30.85
N ALA A 344 16.14 38.85 -30.41
CA ALA A 344 15.49 39.07 -29.12
C ALA A 344 16.38 38.71 -27.91
N PRO A 345 16.10 39.27 -26.72
CA PRO A 345 16.79 38.89 -25.48
C PRO A 345 16.52 37.42 -25.12
N PHE A 346 17.39 36.85 -24.27
CA PHE A 346 17.40 35.41 -23.97
C PHE A 346 16.04 34.81 -23.57
N LEU A 347 15.30 35.46 -22.67
CA LEU A 347 14.02 34.94 -22.18
C LEU A 347 12.97 34.85 -23.29
N GLU A 348 12.86 35.89 -24.12
CA GLU A 348 11.88 35.94 -25.22
C GLU A 348 12.18 34.88 -26.27
N LYS A 349 13.44 34.79 -26.73
CA LYS A 349 13.83 33.76 -27.71
C LYS A 349 13.72 32.35 -27.14
N TYR A 350 14.02 32.14 -25.86
CA TYR A 350 13.86 30.84 -25.20
C TYR A 350 12.40 30.38 -25.18
N PHE A 351 11.49 31.21 -24.65
CA PHE A 351 10.07 30.83 -24.55
C PHE A 351 9.43 30.67 -25.93
N PHE A 352 9.80 31.50 -26.90
CA PHE A 352 9.35 31.37 -28.28
C PHE A 352 9.75 30.01 -28.89
N CYS A 353 11.02 29.63 -28.76
CA CYS A 353 11.51 28.37 -29.31
C CYS A 353 11.01 27.15 -28.54
N LEU A 354 10.86 27.24 -27.21
CA LEU A 354 10.26 26.17 -26.40
C LEU A 354 8.79 25.96 -26.78
N TRP A 355 8.03 27.03 -26.94
CA TRP A 355 6.65 26.97 -27.43
C TRP A 355 6.57 26.32 -28.81
N TRP A 356 7.45 26.71 -29.73
CA TRP A 356 7.53 26.10 -31.06
C TRP A 356 7.83 24.59 -30.98
N GLY A 357 8.81 24.19 -30.18
CA GLY A 357 9.16 22.77 -29.99
C GLY A 357 8.02 21.95 -29.39
N LEU A 358 7.31 22.50 -28.39
CA LEU A 358 6.15 21.85 -27.78
C LEU A 358 5.02 21.67 -28.78
N LEU A 359 4.74 22.71 -29.56
CA LEU A 359 3.69 22.69 -30.56
C LEU A 359 3.92 21.60 -31.63
N GLN A 360 5.17 21.43 -32.08
CA GLN A 360 5.48 20.39 -33.08
C GLN A 360 5.48 18.98 -32.50
N LEU A 361 5.91 18.79 -31.25
CA LEU A 361 5.89 17.47 -30.63
C LEU A 361 4.50 17.05 -30.14
N SER A 362 3.54 17.98 -29.98
CA SER A 362 2.19 17.67 -29.47
C SER A 362 1.21 17.22 -30.54
N SER A 363 1.67 17.03 -31.78
CA SER A 363 0.83 16.75 -32.95
C SER A 363 -0.25 17.82 -33.21
N SER A 364 -0.21 18.95 -32.50
CA SER A 364 -1.14 20.08 -32.63
C SER A 364 -0.55 21.22 -33.46
N GLY A 365 0.62 21.00 -34.06
CA GLY A 365 1.34 22.00 -34.83
C GLY A 365 0.73 22.27 -36.20
N ASN A 366 0.94 23.49 -36.68
CA ASN A 366 0.67 23.85 -38.07
C ASN A 366 1.55 23.01 -39.00
N PRO A 367 1.07 22.68 -40.21
CA PRO A 367 1.90 21.99 -41.19
C PRO A 367 3.20 22.79 -41.41
N LEU A 368 4.34 22.11 -41.27
CA LEU A 368 5.65 22.69 -41.52
C LEU A 368 5.74 23.08 -43.00
N GLN A 369 5.86 24.37 -43.27
CA GLN A 369 6.08 24.88 -44.63
C GLN A 369 7.56 24.78 -44.97
N THR A 370 7.95 23.70 -45.66
CA THR A 370 9.35 23.48 -46.04
C THR A 370 9.69 24.08 -47.39
N SER A 371 10.95 24.47 -47.60
CA SER A 371 11.48 24.74 -48.94
C SER A 371 11.92 23.45 -49.64
N ALA A 372 12.38 23.54 -50.90
CA ALA A 372 12.97 22.41 -51.62
C ALA A 372 14.36 21.97 -51.07
N TYR A 373 14.81 22.55 -49.95
CA TYR A 373 16.09 22.24 -49.33
C TYR A 373 16.07 20.88 -48.61
N ILE A 374 16.99 19.99 -48.99
CA ILE A 374 17.02 18.60 -48.51
C ILE A 374 17.13 18.52 -46.99
N ALA A 375 18.04 19.28 -46.37
CA ALA A 375 18.26 19.19 -44.92
C ALA A 375 17.03 19.66 -44.11
N GLU A 376 16.27 20.62 -44.64
CA GLU A 376 15.02 21.09 -44.04
C GLU A 376 13.94 19.99 -44.09
N ASN A 377 13.79 19.34 -45.23
CA ASN A 377 12.87 18.21 -45.38
C ASN A 377 13.26 17.02 -44.49
N THR A 378 14.56 16.70 -44.39
CA THR A 378 15.04 15.65 -43.48
C THR A 378 14.76 16.00 -42.02
N PHE A 379 14.95 17.25 -41.61
CA PHE A 379 14.64 17.70 -40.25
C PHE A 379 13.13 17.65 -39.95
N ALA A 380 12.28 18.06 -40.89
CA ALA A 380 10.83 17.97 -40.76
C ALA A 380 10.35 16.52 -40.60
N ILE A 381 10.88 15.59 -41.41
CA ILE A 381 10.59 14.16 -41.30
C ILE A 381 11.02 13.62 -39.93
N ALA A 382 12.21 13.99 -39.45
CA ALA A 382 12.72 13.56 -38.15
C ALA A 382 11.83 14.06 -37.00
N ILE A 383 11.40 15.33 -37.02
CA ILE A 383 10.48 15.88 -36.01
C ILE A 383 9.13 15.16 -36.04
N GLY A 384 8.57 14.91 -37.24
CA GLY A 384 7.30 14.20 -37.39
C GLY A 384 7.34 12.76 -36.88
N ALA A 385 8.43 12.04 -37.15
CA ALA A 385 8.62 10.69 -36.61
C ALA A 385 8.80 10.69 -35.08
N LEU A 386 9.61 11.63 -34.56
CA LEU A 386 9.86 11.77 -33.13
C LEU A 386 8.60 12.16 -32.36
N SER A 387 7.78 13.06 -32.89
CA SER A 387 6.54 13.52 -32.25
C SER A 387 5.54 12.39 -32.09
N LEU A 388 5.33 11.57 -33.13
CA LEU A 388 4.43 10.42 -33.09
C LEU A 388 4.85 9.42 -32.01
N VAL A 389 6.13 9.05 -31.95
CA VAL A 389 6.64 8.08 -30.96
C VAL A 389 6.53 8.63 -29.54
N LEU A 390 6.99 9.85 -29.30
CA LEU A 390 6.98 10.45 -27.96
C LEU A 390 5.56 10.70 -27.45
N PHE A 391 4.64 11.15 -28.32
CA PHE A 391 3.25 11.38 -27.94
C PHE A 391 2.53 10.07 -27.61
N ALA A 392 2.74 9.01 -28.40
CA ALA A 392 2.20 7.68 -28.11
C ALA A 392 2.74 7.11 -26.77
N GLN A 393 4.04 7.26 -26.51
CA GLN A 393 4.66 6.84 -25.24
C GLN A 393 4.12 7.62 -24.05
N LEU A 394 3.92 8.94 -24.17
CA LEU A 394 3.37 9.77 -23.12
C LEU A 394 1.95 9.29 -22.75
N ILE A 395 1.08 9.10 -23.74
CA ILE A 395 -0.30 8.63 -23.52
C ILE A 395 -0.29 7.22 -22.90
N GLY A 396 0.48 6.28 -23.47
CA GLY A 396 0.52 4.90 -22.98
C GLY A 396 1.02 4.78 -21.54
N ASN A 397 2.08 5.50 -21.20
CA ASN A 397 2.62 5.51 -19.84
C ASN A 397 1.66 6.19 -18.86
N MET A 398 1.08 7.34 -19.23
CA MET A 398 0.10 8.04 -18.38
C MET A 398 -1.16 7.19 -18.14
N GLN A 399 -1.65 6.50 -19.17
CA GLN A 399 -2.78 5.57 -19.04
C GLN A 399 -2.45 4.44 -18.05
N THR A 400 -1.27 3.82 -18.18
CA THR A 400 -0.82 2.75 -17.27
C THR A 400 -0.77 3.24 -15.81
N TYR A 401 -0.27 4.46 -15.55
CA TYR A 401 -0.24 5.01 -14.20
C TYR A 401 -1.63 5.30 -13.65
N LEU A 402 -2.51 5.94 -14.43
CA LEU A 402 -3.89 6.22 -14.01
C LEU A 402 -4.64 4.92 -13.70
N GLN A 403 -4.47 3.90 -14.54
CA GLN A 403 -5.03 2.57 -14.33
C GLN A 403 -4.49 1.89 -13.07
N SER A 404 -3.19 2.06 -12.76
CA SER A 404 -2.60 1.49 -11.54
C SER A 404 -3.22 2.05 -10.25
N ILE A 405 -3.58 3.35 -10.25
CA ILE A 405 -4.24 4.00 -9.12
C ILE A 405 -5.70 3.50 -9.01
N SER A 406 -6.40 3.38 -10.14
CA SER A 406 -7.80 2.96 -10.16
C SER A 406 -8.00 1.46 -10.02
N LYS A 407 -6.95 0.62 -10.15
CA LYS A 407 -7.07 -0.84 -10.18
C LYS A 407 -7.87 -1.42 -9.00
N ARG A 408 -7.54 -1.01 -7.77
CA ARG A 408 -8.22 -1.52 -6.56
C ARG A 408 -9.68 -1.05 -6.46
N LEU A 409 -9.95 0.17 -6.89
CA LEU A 409 -11.30 0.71 -6.91
C LEU A 409 -12.16 0.00 -7.98
N GLU A 410 -11.56 -0.29 -9.14
CA GLU A 410 -12.24 -0.98 -10.21
C GLU A 410 -12.47 -2.46 -9.88
N GLU A 411 -11.52 -3.14 -9.22
CA GLU A 411 -11.70 -4.49 -8.66
C GLU A 411 -12.92 -4.55 -7.71
N TRP A 412 -13.06 -3.57 -6.81
CA TRP A 412 -14.23 -3.46 -5.92
C TRP A 412 -15.53 -3.26 -6.71
N ARG A 413 -15.54 -2.31 -7.66
CA ARG A 413 -16.73 -2.01 -8.47
C ARG A 413 -17.18 -3.17 -9.34
N LEU A 414 -16.24 -3.89 -9.96
CA LEU A 414 -16.55 -5.08 -10.73
C LEU A 414 -17.17 -6.14 -9.83
N ARG A 415 -16.55 -6.44 -8.68
CA ARG A 415 -17.08 -7.41 -7.71
C ARG A 415 -18.47 -7.05 -7.18
N GLN A 416 -18.76 -5.77 -6.95
CA GLN A 416 -20.11 -5.33 -6.56
C GLN A 416 -21.12 -5.49 -7.68
N ARG A 417 -20.78 -5.11 -8.92
CA ARG A 417 -21.67 -5.28 -10.07
C ARG A 417 -22.00 -6.74 -10.32
N ASP A 418 -21.00 -7.60 -10.32
CA ASP A 418 -21.17 -9.04 -10.52
C ASP A 418 -22.05 -9.65 -9.42
N MET A 419 -21.88 -9.23 -8.16
CA MET A 419 -22.71 -9.66 -7.04
C MET A 419 -24.16 -9.19 -7.20
N GLU A 420 -24.40 -7.91 -7.51
CA GLU A 420 -25.73 -7.35 -7.75
C GLU A 420 -26.46 -8.06 -8.90
N GLU A 421 -25.76 -8.35 -10.00
CA GLU A 421 -26.30 -9.10 -11.12
C GLU A 421 -26.63 -10.54 -10.73
N TRP A 422 -25.73 -11.21 -9.99
CA TRP A 422 -25.98 -12.54 -9.47
C TRP A 422 -27.20 -12.59 -8.54
N MET A 423 -27.34 -11.62 -7.61
CA MET A 423 -28.49 -11.54 -6.71
C MET A 423 -29.81 -11.27 -7.45
N ARG A 424 -29.78 -10.40 -8.48
CA ARG A 424 -30.95 -10.10 -9.32
C ARG A 424 -31.38 -11.29 -10.16
N HIS A 425 -30.44 -12.01 -10.75
CA HIS A 425 -30.72 -13.23 -11.53
C HIS A 425 -31.46 -14.26 -10.67
N HIS A 426 -31.01 -14.46 -9.42
CA HIS A 426 -31.61 -15.41 -8.49
C HIS A 426 -32.82 -14.86 -7.71
N GLN A 427 -33.27 -13.63 -8.01
CA GLN A 427 -34.44 -12.99 -7.39
C GLN A 427 -34.42 -13.04 -5.85
N LEU A 428 -33.27 -12.76 -5.25
CA LEU A 428 -33.14 -12.79 -3.79
C LEU A 428 -34.02 -11.72 -3.13
N PRO A 429 -34.65 -11.98 -1.98
CA PRO A 429 -35.39 -10.97 -1.23
C PRO A 429 -34.50 -9.80 -0.79
N ASP A 430 -35.06 -8.58 -0.71
CA ASP A 430 -34.31 -7.36 -0.40
C ASP A 430 -33.55 -7.45 0.94
N GLU A 431 -34.16 -8.06 1.97
CA GLU A 431 -33.49 -8.27 3.26
C GLU A 431 -32.24 -9.15 3.14
N LEU A 432 -32.28 -10.17 2.27
CA LEU A 432 -31.14 -11.04 2.03
C LEU A 432 -30.08 -10.31 1.20
N GLN A 433 -30.48 -9.54 0.18
CA GLN A 433 -29.57 -8.72 -0.60
C GLN A 433 -28.80 -7.75 0.30
N ASP A 434 -29.48 -7.06 1.22
CA ASP A 434 -28.84 -6.12 2.15
C ASP A 434 -27.88 -6.80 3.11
N ARG A 435 -28.16 -8.04 3.52
CA ARG A 435 -27.22 -8.84 4.32
C ARG A 435 -25.99 -9.25 3.52
N VAL A 436 -26.16 -9.65 2.26
CA VAL A 436 -25.06 -9.99 1.35
C VAL A 436 -24.20 -8.77 1.08
N ARG A 437 -24.79 -7.60 0.76
CA ARG A 437 -24.08 -6.32 0.56
C ARG A 437 -23.21 -5.97 1.77
N ARG A 438 -23.79 -6.03 2.98
CA ARG A 438 -23.06 -5.76 4.24
C ARG A 438 -21.90 -6.73 4.44
N PHE A 439 -22.13 -8.03 4.27
CA PHE A 439 -21.06 -9.03 4.40
C PHE A 439 -19.90 -8.76 3.43
N VAL A 440 -20.20 -8.53 2.15
CA VAL A 440 -19.19 -8.26 1.12
C VAL A 440 -18.40 -6.98 1.44
N GLN A 441 -19.08 -5.94 1.94
CA GLN A 441 -18.43 -4.69 2.34
C GLN A 441 -17.48 -4.89 3.53
N VAL A 442 -17.92 -5.57 4.60
CA VAL A 442 -17.08 -5.85 5.78
C VAL A 442 -15.89 -6.72 5.37
N LYS A 443 -16.10 -7.76 4.55
CA LYS A 443 -15.02 -8.61 4.03
C LYS A 443 -14.00 -7.81 3.23
N TRP A 444 -14.44 -6.88 2.37
CA TRP A 444 -13.54 -6.03 1.60
C TRP A 444 -12.76 -5.06 2.48
N LEU A 445 -13.38 -4.48 3.51
CA LEU A 445 -12.71 -3.59 4.45
C LEU A 445 -11.64 -4.32 5.28
N ALA A 446 -11.94 -5.56 5.71
CA ALA A 446 -11.02 -6.39 6.47
C ALA A 446 -9.84 -6.89 5.64
N THR A 447 -10.08 -7.49 4.46
CA THR A 447 -9.02 -8.17 3.70
C THR A 447 -8.50 -7.39 2.50
N ARG A 448 -9.12 -6.25 2.14
CA ARG A 448 -8.84 -5.49 0.90
C ARG A 448 -8.91 -6.34 -0.37
N GLY A 449 -9.79 -7.34 -0.38
CA GLY A 449 -9.95 -8.27 -1.49
C GLY A 449 -8.87 -9.34 -1.58
N VAL A 450 -8.01 -9.47 -0.57
CA VAL A 450 -7.04 -10.56 -0.47
C VAL A 450 -7.74 -11.81 0.06
N GLU A 451 -7.46 -12.94 -0.58
CA GLU A 451 -7.92 -14.26 -0.11
C GLU A 451 -6.80 -14.91 0.72
N GLU A 452 -6.97 -14.91 2.05
CA GLU A 452 -5.94 -15.38 2.98
C GLU A 452 -5.58 -16.85 2.77
N GLU A 453 -6.58 -17.70 2.49
CA GLU A 453 -6.38 -19.13 2.26
C GLU A 453 -5.49 -19.42 1.04
N SER A 454 -5.65 -18.68 -0.06
CA SER A 454 -4.86 -18.91 -1.28
C SER A 454 -3.39 -18.52 -1.08
N ILE A 455 -3.12 -17.46 -0.29
CA ILE A 455 -1.76 -17.08 0.11
C ILE A 455 -1.13 -18.17 0.95
N LEU A 456 -1.84 -18.68 1.95
CA LEU A 456 -1.33 -19.73 2.83
C LEU A 456 -1.07 -21.02 2.03
N GLN A 457 -1.96 -21.40 1.11
CA GLN A 457 -1.78 -22.59 0.27
C GLN A 457 -0.59 -22.50 -0.69
N ALA A 458 -0.22 -21.30 -1.13
CA ALA A 458 0.94 -21.06 -1.99
C ALA A 458 2.29 -21.22 -1.26
N LEU A 459 2.29 -21.20 0.08
CA LEU A 459 3.49 -21.37 0.90
C LEU A 459 3.86 -22.86 1.03
N PRO A 460 5.17 -23.20 1.06
CA PRO A 460 5.63 -24.52 1.50
C PRO A 460 5.08 -24.85 2.88
N ALA A 461 4.81 -26.13 3.13
CA ALA A 461 4.15 -26.59 4.36
C ALA A 461 4.87 -26.08 5.64
N ASP A 462 6.19 -26.10 5.67
CA ASP A 462 6.98 -25.64 6.82
C ASP A 462 6.73 -24.15 7.16
N ILE A 463 6.77 -23.28 6.15
CA ILE A 463 6.55 -21.84 6.33
C ILE A 463 5.08 -21.57 6.68
N ARG A 464 4.15 -22.28 6.04
CA ARG A 464 2.72 -22.18 6.34
C ARG A 464 2.45 -22.49 7.81
N ARG A 465 3.03 -23.57 8.35
CA ARG A 465 2.89 -23.93 9.77
C ARG A 465 3.41 -22.84 10.69
N ASP A 466 4.59 -22.30 10.43
CA ASP A 466 5.19 -21.24 11.26
C ASP A 466 4.32 -19.97 11.27
N VAL A 467 3.80 -19.57 10.11
CA VAL A 467 2.89 -18.41 9.99
C VAL A 467 1.58 -18.67 10.72
N GLN A 468 0.94 -19.82 10.48
CA GLN A 468 -0.31 -20.17 11.17
C GLN A 468 -0.11 -20.19 12.69
N ARG A 469 0.92 -20.89 13.18
CA ARG A 469 1.29 -20.93 14.60
C ARG A 469 1.44 -19.53 15.18
N HIS A 470 2.13 -18.61 14.49
CA HIS A 470 2.29 -17.24 14.96
C HIS A 470 0.95 -16.49 15.08
N LEU A 471 0.00 -16.73 14.16
CA LEU A 471 -1.29 -16.06 14.14
C LEU A 471 -2.28 -16.62 15.18
N CYS A 472 -2.31 -17.94 15.40
CA CYS A 472 -3.34 -18.59 16.22
C CYS A 472 -2.89 -19.04 17.62
N LEU A 473 -1.61 -19.28 17.88
CA LEU A 473 -1.18 -19.97 19.12
C LEU A 473 -1.62 -19.20 20.39
N ASP A 474 -1.45 -17.89 20.41
CA ASP A 474 -1.84 -17.05 21.55
C ASP A 474 -3.36 -16.98 21.72
N LEU A 475 -4.13 -17.17 20.65
CA LEU A 475 -5.59 -17.17 20.68
C LEU A 475 -6.13 -18.51 21.19
N VAL A 476 -5.61 -19.62 20.66
CA VAL A 476 -5.99 -20.96 21.11
C VAL A 476 -5.64 -21.13 22.59
N ARG A 477 -4.50 -20.63 23.06
CA ARG A 477 -4.08 -20.69 24.46
C ARG A 477 -4.94 -19.89 25.43
N ARG A 478 -5.67 -18.88 24.97
CA ARG A 478 -6.60 -18.13 25.84
C ARG A 478 -7.75 -19.02 26.28
N VAL A 479 -8.10 -20.01 25.48
CA VAL A 479 -9.11 -20.98 25.84
C VAL A 479 -8.50 -21.95 26.86
N PRO A 480 -8.99 -21.95 28.12
CA PRO A 480 -8.36 -22.69 29.20
C PRO A 480 -8.26 -24.20 28.93
N PHE A 481 -9.20 -24.75 28.16
CA PHE A 481 -9.17 -26.14 27.71
C PHE A 481 -7.93 -26.46 26.85
N PHE A 482 -7.57 -25.60 25.89
CA PHE A 482 -6.39 -25.81 25.03
C PHE A 482 -5.08 -25.38 25.70
N SER A 483 -5.12 -24.48 26.69
CA SER A 483 -3.93 -24.04 27.43
C SER A 483 -3.21 -25.17 28.17
N GLU A 484 -3.95 -26.22 28.54
CA GLU A 484 -3.46 -27.41 29.25
C GLU A 484 -2.90 -28.50 28.31
N MET A 485 -2.92 -28.26 27.00
CA MET A 485 -2.45 -29.21 25.98
C MET A 485 -0.97 -29.02 25.65
N ASP A 486 -0.33 -30.10 25.18
CA ASP A 486 1.05 -30.04 24.71
C ASP A 486 1.17 -29.20 23.43
N TYR A 487 2.35 -28.63 23.24
CA TYR A 487 2.66 -27.83 22.05
C TYR A 487 2.41 -28.56 20.73
N GLN A 488 2.70 -29.86 20.64
CA GLN A 488 2.48 -30.65 19.42
C GLN A 488 1.01 -30.71 19.01
N LEU A 489 0.12 -30.83 20.00
CA LEU A 489 -1.32 -30.86 19.78
C LEU A 489 -1.86 -29.46 19.43
N LEU A 490 -1.36 -28.42 20.11
CA LEU A 490 -1.68 -27.04 19.78
C LEU A 490 -1.25 -26.66 18.36
N ASP A 491 -0.07 -27.09 17.92
CA ASP A 491 0.42 -26.88 16.57
C ASP A 491 -0.50 -27.56 15.54
N ALA A 492 -0.90 -28.81 15.79
CA ALA A 492 -1.81 -29.56 14.91
C ALA A 492 -3.20 -28.91 14.79
N ILE A 493 -3.71 -28.30 15.87
CA ILE A 493 -4.95 -27.53 15.86
C ILE A 493 -4.75 -26.24 15.06
N CYS A 494 -3.66 -25.53 15.32
CA CYS A 494 -3.32 -24.26 14.68
C CYS A 494 -3.20 -24.36 13.15
N GLU A 495 -2.69 -25.48 12.64
CA GLU A 495 -2.62 -25.76 11.21
C GLU A 495 -3.99 -25.86 10.51
N ARG A 496 -5.03 -26.19 11.27
CA ARG A 496 -6.39 -26.51 10.79
C ARG A 496 -7.41 -25.42 11.06
N LEU A 497 -7.00 -24.33 11.71
CA LEU A 497 -7.88 -23.19 11.94
C LEU A 497 -8.08 -22.39 10.65
N VAL A 498 -9.32 -22.00 10.41
CA VAL A 498 -9.74 -21.19 9.26
C VAL A 498 -10.26 -19.85 9.75
N SER A 499 -9.95 -18.76 9.05
CA SER A 499 -10.48 -17.43 9.36
C SER A 499 -12.00 -17.40 9.17
N PHE A 500 -12.73 -16.85 10.15
CA PHE A 500 -14.18 -16.67 10.11
C PHE A 500 -14.52 -15.19 10.33
N LEU A 501 -15.40 -14.64 9.49
CA LEU A 501 -15.85 -13.26 9.56
C LEU A 501 -17.38 -13.21 9.54
N CYS A 502 -17.95 -12.52 10.53
CA CYS A 502 -19.38 -12.37 10.68
C CYS A 502 -19.75 -10.88 10.78
N PRO A 503 -20.68 -10.36 9.97
CA PRO A 503 -21.16 -8.99 10.12
C PRO A 503 -22.08 -8.88 11.35
N GLU A 504 -22.52 -7.68 11.72
CA GLU A 504 -23.44 -7.49 12.85
C GLU A 504 -24.83 -8.10 12.58
N ARG A 505 -25.49 -8.59 13.64
CA ARG A 505 -26.87 -9.14 13.69
C ARG A 505 -27.09 -10.39 12.83
N THR A 506 -26.05 -11.15 12.54
CA THR A 506 -26.17 -12.44 11.84
C THR A 506 -26.20 -13.59 12.82
N TYR A 507 -27.14 -14.49 12.59
CA TYR A 507 -27.20 -15.77 13.28
C TYR A 507 -26.13 -16.70 12.70
N ILE A 508 -25.25 -17.18 13.56
CA ILE A 508 -24.20 -18.14 13.24
C ILE A 508 -24.78 -19.55 13.32
N SER A 509 -25.44 -19.87 14.43
CA SER A 509 -26.17 -21.12 14.64
C SER A 509 -27.48 -20.83 15.37
N ARG A 510 -28.52 -21.60 15.12
CA ARG A 510 -29.74 -21.59 15.93
C ARG A 510 -29.81 -22.84 16.79
N GLU A 511 -30.50 -22.73 17.91
CA GLU A 511 -30.79 -23.89 18.76
C GLU A 511 -31.48 -24.98 17.94
N GLY A 512 -30.91 -26.18 17.91
CA GLY A 512 -31.33 -27.31 17.08
C GLY A 512 -30.60 -27.48 15.75
N ASP A 513 -29.80 -26.50 15.29
CA ASP A 513 -29.03 -26.63 14.06
C ASP A 513 -27.82 -27.57 14.25
N PRO A 514 -27.39 -28.34 13.22
CA PRO A 514 -26.18 -29.14 13.31
C PRO A 514 -24.93 -28.24 13.46
N VAL A 515 -24.11 -28.50 14.48
CA VAL A 515 -22.86 -27.79 14.72
C VAL A 515 -21.75 -28.44 13.90
N ASN A 516 -21.22 -27.72 12.91
CA ASN A 516 -20.17 -28.19 12.00
C ASN A 516 -18.79 -27.55 12.26
N GLU A 517 -18.75 -26.45 13.02
CA GLU A 517 -17.51 -25.76 13.38
C GLU A 517 -17.55 -25.18 14.80
N MET A 518 -16.39 -25.16 15.44
CA MET A 518 -16.14 -24.53 16.73
C MET A 518 -15.47 -23.17 16.49
N LEU A 519 -16.02 -22.10 17.06
CA LEU A 519 -15.56 -20.73 16.81
C LEU A 519 -14.80 -20.17 18.00
N PHE A 520 -13.65 -19.56 17.74
CA PHE A 520 -12.80 -18.87 18.70
C PHE A 520 -12.86 -17.37 18.45
N VAL A 521 -13.48 -16.60 19.36
CA VAL A 521 -13.71 -15.17 19.17
C VAL A 521 -12.40 -14.41 19.37
N ILE A 522 -11.97 -13.70 18.33
CA ILE A 522 -10.76 -12.85 18.36
C ILE A 522 -11.16 -11.41 18.64
N ARG A 523 -12.20 -10.94 17.97
CA ARG A 523 -12.75 -9.59 18.10
C ARG A 523 -14.26 -9.60 17.95
N GLY A 524 -14.90 -8.61 18.55
CA GLY A 524 -16.34 -8.46 18.53
C GLY A 524 -17.04 -9.20 19.67
N LYS A 525 -18.37 -9.20 19.63
CA LYS A 525 -19.24 -9.78 20.66
C LYS A 525 -20.28 -10.67 20.00
N LEU A 526 -20.42 -11.88 20.52
CA LEU A 526 -21.51 -12.80 20.16
C LEU A 526 -22.46 -12.90 21.35
N GLU A 527 -23.76 -12.99 21.07
CA GLU A 527 -24.77 -13.41 22.04
C GLU A 527 -25.05 -14.89 21.84
N SER A 528 -24.95 -15.68 22.90
CA SER A 528 -25.39 -17.07 22.95
C SER A 528 -26.60 -17.17 23.85
N SER A 529 -27.76 -17.53 23.29
CA SER A 529 -29.03 -17.64 24.01
C SER A 529 -29.62 -19.05 23.87
N THR A 530 -30.30 -19.54 24.90
CA THR A 530 -30.99 -20.84 24.84
C THR A 530 -32.37 -20.75 25.48
N THR A 531 -33.32 -21.45 24.86
CA THR A 531 -34.68 -21.66 25.34
C THR A 531 -34.90 -23.09 25.86
N ASN A 532 -33.84 -23.91 25.84
CA ASN A 532 -33.84 -25.31 26.26
C ASN A 532 -34.93 -26.14 25.55
N GLY A 533 -34.93 -26.05 24.22
CA GLY A 533 -35.89 -26.71 23.33
C GLY A 533 -37.28 -26.08 23.38
N GLY A 534 -37.37 -24.74 23.53
CA GLY A 534 -38.65 -24.02 23.51
C GLY A 534 -39.50 -24.15 24.78
N ARG A 535 -38.89 -24.38 25.95
CA ARG A 535 -39.64 -24.42 27.21
C ARG A 535 -40.12 -23.04 27.61
N SER A 536 -41.42 -22.91 27.89
CA SER A 536 -41.98 -21.65 28.42
C SER A 536 -41.30 -21.27 29.75
N ASN A 537 -40.96 -19.99 29.88
CA ASN A 537 -40.29 -19.37 31.04
C ASN A 537 -38.82 -19.73 31.29
N PHE A 538 -38.11 -20.36 30.35
CA PHE A 538 -36.65 -20.55 30.43
C PHE A 538 -35.94 -19.79 29.31
N PHE A 539 -35.16 -18.75 29.67
CA PHE A 539 -34.29 -18.02 28.74
C PHE A 539 -32.96 -17.73 29.43
N ASN A 540 -31.87 -18.19 28.83
CA ASN A 540 -30.52 -17.92 29.32
C ASN A 540 -29.67 -17.36 28.18
N SER A 541 -29.32 -16.07 28.27
CA SER A 541 -28.40 -15.41 27.35
C SER A 541 -27.07 -15.09 28.01
N ILE A 542 -26.00 -15.19 27.23
CA ILE A 542 -24.64 -14.81 27.62
C ILE A 542 -23.94 -14.12 26.46
N ILE A 543 -23.11 -13.14 26.76
CA ILE A 543 -22.29 -12.45 25.77
C ILE A 543 -20.89 -13.07 25.76
N LEU A 544 -20.53 -13.70 24.64
CA LEU A 544 -19.18 -14.18 24.36
C LEU A 544 -18.33 -13.01 23.87
N ARG A 545 -17.16 -12.85 24.49
CA ARG A 545 -16.18 -11.79 24.28
C ARG A 545 -14.91 -12.35 23.64
N PRO A 546 -13.97 -11.49 23.23
CA PRO A 546 -12.66 -11.93 22.76
C PRO A 546 -11.99 -12.89 23.76
N GLY A 547 -11.61 -14.09 23.29
CA GLY A 547 -11.08 -15.19 24.09
C GLY A 547 -12.09 -16.28 24.46
N ASP A 548 -13.39 -16.02 24.32
CA ASP A 548 -14.44 -17.02 24.47
C ASP A 548 -14.62 -17.84 23.17
N PHE A 549 -15.35 -18.95 23.26
CA PHE A 549 -15.61 -19.84 22.14
C PHE A 549 -17.08 -20.29 22.08
N ALA A 550 -17.51 -20.71 20.88
CA ALA A 550 -18.83 -21.28 20.61
C ALA A 550 -18.71 -22.64 19.91
N GLY A 551 -19.76 -23.47 19.98
CA GLY A 551 -19.75 -24.82 19.40
C GLY A 551 -19.08 -25.87 20.30
N GLU A 552 -19.24 -25.74 21.62
CA GLU A 552 -18.64 -26.65 22.61
C GLU A 552 -19.12 -28.10 22.48
N GLU A 553 -20.28 -28.31 21.86
CA GLU A 553 -20.89 -29.60 21.57
C GLU A 553 -20.05 -30.46 20.62
N LEU A 554 -19.26 -29.83 19.75
CA LEU A 554 -18.35 -30.56 18.85
C LEU A 554 -17.21 -31.23 19.60
N LEU A 555 -16.80 -30.67 20.73
CA LEU A 555 -15.72 -31.23 21.51
C LEU A 555 -16.13 -32.54 22.17
N THR A 556 -17.32 -32.62 22.76
CA THR A 556 -17.84 -33.87 23.33
C THR A 556 -18.08 -34.91 22.24
N TRP A 557 -18.59 -34.49 21.07
CA TRP A 557 -18.77 -35.36 19.93
C TRP A 557 -17.44 -35.93 19.41
N ALA A 558 -16.41 -35.09 19.23
CA ALA A 558 -15.12 -35.53 18.69
C ALA A 558 -14.37 -36.48 19.64
N LEU A 559 -14.65 -36.43 20.95
CA LEU A 559 -14.03 -37.27 21.97
C LEU A 559 -14.73 -38.63 22.17
N LEU A 560 -15.84 -38.89 21.47
CA LEU A 560 -16.55 -40.17 21.57
C LEU A 560 -15.94 -41.22 20.60
N PRO A 561 -15.57 -42.42 21.08
CA PRO A 561 -14.91 -43.45 20.26
C PRO A 561 -15.80 -44.02 19.15
N LYS A 562 -17.13 -43.90 19.28
CA LYS A 562 -18.12 -44.24 18.24
C LYS A 562 -18.98 -43.04 17.92
N THR A 563 -18.41 -42.07 17.21
CA THR A 563 -19.19 -40.93 16.72
C THR A 563 -20.24 -41.43 15.72
N ASN A 564 -21.51 -41.13 15.94
CA ASN A 564 -22.52 -41.22 14.89
C ASN A 564 -22.11 -40.34 13.70
N VAL A 565 -22.51 -40.72 12.48
CA VAL A 565 -22.24 -39.95 11.25
C VAL A 565 -22.83 -38.53 11.33
N HIS A 566 -23.80 -38.31 12.21
CA HIS A 566 -24.48 -37.03 12.39
C HIS A 566 -23.71 -36.08 13.32
N PHE A 567 -23.68 -34.80 12.94
CA PHE A 567 -23.18 -33.70 13.76
C PHE A 567 -24.05 -33.49 15.00
N PRO A 568 -23.47 -33.04 16.13
CA PRO A 568 -24.25 -32.69 17.32
C PRO A 568 -25.15 -31.49 17.02
N LEU A 569 -26.33 -31.48 17.65
CA LEU A 569 -27.27 -30.36 17.52
C LEU A 569 -26.86 -29.23 18.48
N SER A 570 -26.98 -27.99 18.02
CA SER A 570 -26.63 -26.81 18.79
C SER A 570 -27.61 -26.63 19.94
N THR A 571 -27.09 -26.48 21.15
CA THR A 571 -27.92 -26.28 22.35
C THR A 571 -28.35 -24.82 22.54
N ARG A 572 -27.74 -23.91 21.77
CA ARG A 572 -27.90 -22.46 21.92
C ARG A 572 -27.92 -21.77 20.56
N THR A 573 -28.73 -20.73 20.44
CA THR A 573 -28.68 -19.80 19.31
C THR A 573 -27.53 -18.83 19.52
N VAL A 574 -26.62 -18.74 18.55
CA VAL A 574 -25.48 -17.82 18.55
C VAL A 574 -25.71 -16.74 17.50
N GLN A 575 -25.70 -15.48 17.92
CA GLN A 575 -25.90 -14.31 17.07
C GLN A 575 -24.77 -13.30 17.26
N SER A 576 -24.32 -12.65 16.21
CA SER A 576 -23.36 -11.54 16.31
C SER A 576 -24.04 -10.24 16.76
N LEU A 577 -23.49 -9.61 17.80
CA LEU A 577 -23.92 -8.28 18.26
C LEU A 577 -23.13 -7.16 17.59
N THR A 578 -21.89 -7.44 17.22
CA THR A 578 -21.01 -6.55 16.46
C THR A 578 -20.41 -7.32 15.29
N GLU A 579 -19.64 -6.65 14.43
CA GLU A 579 -18.72 -7.35 13.52
C GLU A 579 -17.78 -8.24 14.34
N VAL A 580 -17.68 -9.51 13.95
CA VAL A 580 -16.91 -10.53 14.67
C VAL A 580 -15.87 -11.13 13.74
N GLU A 581 -14.62 -11.10 14.21
CA GLU A 581 -13.51 -11.86 13.64
C GLU A 581 -13.24 -13.04 14.57
N ALA A 582 -13.26 -14.25 14.02
CA ALA A 582 -13.05 -15.49 14.75
C ALA A 582 -12.16 -16.46 13.97
N PHE A 583 -11.60 -17.46 14.64
CA PHE A 583 -11.09 -18.65 13.98
C PHE A 583 -12.09 -19.79 14.11
N ALA A 584 -12.35 -20.51 13.03
CA ALA A 584 -13.18 -21.70 13.00
C ALA A 584 -12.31 -22.96 12.97
N LEU A 585 -12.62 -23.93 13.83
CA LEU A 585 -12.12 -25.30 13.75
C LEU A 585 -13.25 -26.22 13.29
N ARG A 586 -13.11 -26.81 12.11
CA ARG A 586 -14.14 -27.68 11.53
C ARG A 586 -14.25 -28.99 12.31
N ALA A 587 -15.45 -29.57 12.34
CA ALA A 587 -15.74 -30.82 13.02
C ALA A 587 -14.83 -31.98 12.56
N GLU A 588 -14.60 -32.09 11.25
CA GLU A 588 -13.75 -33.11 10.64
C GLU A 588 -12.29 -32.99 11.10
N ASP A 589 -11.79 -31.76 11.16
CA ASP A 589 -10.44 -31.42 11.61
C ASP A 589 -10.27 -31.67 13.11
N LEU A 590 -11.25 -31.29 13.91
CA LEU A 590 -11.26 -31.57 15.34
C LEU A 590 -11.25 -33.08 15.61
N LYS A 591 -12.05 -33.86 14.87
CA LYS A 591 -12.08 -35.32 14.98
C LYS A 591 -10.78 -35.98 14.54
N PHE A 592 -10.17 -35.48 13.47
CA PHE A 592 -8.85 -35.93 13.03
C PHE A 592 -7.81 -35.76 14.15
N VAL A 593 -7.80 -34.57 14.77
CA VAL A 593 -6.90 -34.25 15.88
C VAL A 593 -7.22 -35.11 17.12
N ALA A 594 -8.50 -35.30 17.46
CA ALA A 594 -8.94 -36.15 18.56
C ALA A 594 -8.46 -37.60 18.41
N ASN A 595 -8.59 -38.17 17.21
CA ASN A 595 -8.15 -39.54 16.93
C ASN A 595 -6.62 -39.69 16.95
N GLN A 596 -5.88 -38.67 16.50
CA GLN A 596 -4.42 -38.73 16.41
C GLN A 596 -3.75 -38.53 17.79
N PHE A 597 -4.33 -37.71 18.67
CA PHE A 597 -3.72 -37.34 19.94
C PHE A 597 -4.52 -37.90 21.13
N ARG A 598 -4.16 -39.10 21.58
CA ARG A 598 -4.77 -39.80 22.73
C ARG A 598 -4.85 -38.97 24.02
N ARG A 599 -3.98 -37.98 24.21
CA ARG A 599 -3.98 -37.09 25.38
C ARG A 599 -5.22 -36.20 25.49
N LEU A 600 -5.98 -36.00 24.41
CA LEU A 600 -7.29 -35.33 24.44
C LEU A 600 -8.31 -36.03 25.36
N HIS A 601 -8.09 -37.31 25.67
CA HIS A 601 -8.92 -38.12 26.57
C HIS A 601 -8.50 -38.04 28.05
N SER A 602 -7.63 -37.10 28.44
CA SER A 602 -7.16 -36.98 29.83
C SER A 602 -8.26 -36.56 30.82
N LYS A 603 -8.30 -37.21 32.00
CA LYS A 603 -9.18 -36.82 33.13
C LYS A 603 -8.99 -35.36 33.56
N LYS A 604 -7.77 -34.82 33.45
CA LYS A 604 -7.49 -33.41 33.77
C LYS A 604 -8.24 -32.47 32.82
N LEU A 605 -8.21 -32.77 31.52
CA LEU A 605 -8.94 -32.01 30.49
C LEU A 605 -10.45 -32.13 30.65
N GLN A 606 -10.96 -33.28 31.11
CA GLN A 606 -12.38 -33.48 31.43
C GLN A 606 -12.86 -32.51 32.52
N HIS A 607 -12.08 -32.33 33.59
CA HIS A 607 -12.41 -31.38 34.64
C HIS A 607 -12.37 -29.94 34.15
N THR A 608 -11.34 -29.57 33.38
CA THR A 608 -11.21 -28.24 32.78
C THR A 608 -12.40 -27.95 31.86
N PHE A 609 -12.79 -28.88 31.00
CA PHE A 609 -13.94 -28.71 30.12
C PHE A 609 -15.24 -28.52 30.90
N ARG A 610 -15.54 -29.40 31.88
CA ARG A 610 -16.73 -29.25 32.75
C ARG A 610 -16.77 -27.89 33.46
N PHE A 611 -15.60 -27.41 33.90
CA PHE A 611 -15.50 -26.15 34.61
C PHE A 611 -15.73 -24.95 33.71
N TYR A 612 -15.28 -24.97 32.44
CA TYR A 612 -15.40 -23.82 31.53
C TYR A 612 -16.64 -23.86 30.62
N SER A 613 -17.22 -25.04 30.41
CA SER A 613 -18.39 -25.20 29.56
C SER A 613 -19.60 -24.43 30.11
N HIS A 614 -20.22 -23.62 29.26
CA HIS A 614 -21.39 -22.85 29.64
C HIS A 614 -22.59 -23.75 29.85
N HIS A 615 -22.74 -24.81 29.06
CA HIS A 615 -23.78 -25.81 29.27
C HIS A 615 -23.66 -26.48 30.65
N TRP A 616 -22.48 -26.95 31.04
CA TRP A 616 -22.26 -27.58 32.35
C TRP A 616 -22.49 -26.61 33.52
N ARG A 617 -22.05 -25.35 33.39
CA ARG A 617 -22.29 -24.30 34.40
C ARG A 617 -23.78 -24.03 34.58
N THR A 618 -24.53 -23.87 33.49
CA THR A 618 -25.98 -23.66 33.55
C THR A 618 -26.68 -24.86 34.18
N TRP A 619 -26.34 -26.08 33.77
CA TRP A 619 -26.90 -27.30 34.36
C TRP A 619 -26.62 -27.38 35.87
N ALA A 620 -25.36 -27.16 36.28
CA ALA A 620 -24.97 -27.19 37.69
C ALA A 620 -25.70 -26.13 38.51
N ALA A 621 -25.80 -24.89 38.00
CA ALA A 621 -26.54 -23.82 38.66
C ALA A 621 -28.02 -24.18 38.84
N CYS A 622 -28.67 -24.69 37.79
CA CYS A 622 -30.07 -25.13 37.87
C CYS A 622 -30.25 -26.32 38.83
N PHE A 623 -29.32 -27.28 38.84
CA PHE A 623 -29.36 -28.42 39.74
C PHE A 623 -29.22 -27.99 41.21
N ILE A 624 -28.27 -27.11 41.52
CA ILE A 624 -28.09 -26.53 42.86
C ILE A 624 -29.32 -25.73 43.27
N GLN A 625 -29.89 -24.93 42.37
CA GLN A 625 -31.13 -24.19 42.63
C GLN A 625 -32.30 -25.12 42.96
N ALA A 626 -32.48 -26.21 42.21
CA ALA A 626 -33.52 -27.20 42.48
C ALA A 626 -33.29 -27.92 43.83
N ALA A 627 -32.06 -28.33 44.12
CA ALA A 627 -31.70 -28.98 45.37
C ALA A 627 -31.91 -28.05 46.58
N TRP A 628 -31.53 -26.77 46.46
CA TRP A 628 -31.76 -25.76 47.49
C TRP A 628 -33.25 -25.50 47.72
N ARG A 629 -34.04 -25.37 46.65
CA ARG A 629 -35.50 -25.24 46.73
C ARG A 629 -36.13 -26.46 47.41
N GLN A 630 -35.63 -27.67 47.13
CA GLN A 630 -36.07 -28.89 47.80
C GLN A 630 -35.69 -28.93 49.30
N HIS A 631 -34.49 -28.49 49.65
CA HIS A 631 -34.07 -28.37 51.06
C HIS A 631 -34.95 -27.36 51.82
N GLN A 632 -35.20 -26.19 51.23
CA GLN A 632 -36.11 -25.19 51.80
C GLN A 632 -37.52 -25.76 52.00
N ARG A 633 -38.03 -26.58 51.07
CA ARG A 633 -39.31 -27.28 51.27
C ARG A 633 -39.30 -28.24 52.45
N ARG A 634 -38.23 -29.04 52.61
CA ARG A 634 -38.10 -29.96 53.74
C ARG A 634 -38.07 -29.20 55.07
N LYS A 635 -37.28 -28.13 55.15
CA LYS A 635 -37.20 -27.26 56.32
C LYS A 635 -38.55 -26.60 56.64
N LEU A 636 -39.28 -26.16 55.61
CA LEU A 636 -40.61 -25.58 55.76
C LEU A 636 -41.62 -26.63 56.25
N ALA A 637 -41.62 -27.83 55.68
CA ALA A 637 -42.48 -28.94 56.09
C ALA A 637 -42.17 -29.40 57.52
N GLU A 638 -40.89 -29.49 57.90
CA GLU A 638 -40.49 -29.76 59.28
C GLU A 638 -40.96 -28.65 60.23
N SER A 639 -40.85 -27.38 59.83
CA SER A 639 -41.36 -26.26 60.65
C SER A 639 -42.88 -26.28 60.80
N LEU A 640 -43.62 -26.65 59.74
CA LEU A 640 -45.07 -26.85 59.79
C LEU A 640 -45.44 -28.03 60.71
N SER A 641 -44.74 -29.16 60.59
CA SER A 641 -44.97 -30.32 61.48
C SER A 641 -44.65 -30.01 62.95
N ARG A 642 -43.63 -29.18 63.20
CA ARG A 642 -43.31 -28.70 64.55
C ARG A 642 -44.42 -27.80 65.08
N TRP A 643 -44.94 -26.89 64.26
CA TRP A 643 -46.06 -26.04 64.64
C TRP A 643 -47.35 -26.83 64.89
N GLU A 644 -47.67 -27.81 64.05
CA GLU A 644 -48.78 -28.74 64.27
C GLU A 644 -48.60 -29.57 65.55
N SER A 645 -47.36 -29.96 65.89
CA SER A 645 -47.06 -30.64 67.16
C SER A 645 -47.22 -29.73 68.39
N TYR A 646 -47.04 -28.41 68.27
CA TYR A 646 -47.27 -27.47 69.37
C TYR A 646 -48.75 -27.11 69.56
N SER A 647 -49.59 -27.24 68.52
CA SER A 647 -51.04 -26.96 68.63
C SER A 647 -51.86 -28.09 69.27
N TRP A 648 -51.22 -29.20 69.68
CA TRP A 648 -51.86 -30.42 70.22
C TRP A 648 -51.60 -30.65 71.72
N TRP A 649 -51.44 -29.59 72.51
CA TRP A 649 -51.49 -29.69 73.98
C TRP A 649 -52.90 -29.35 74.48
N PRO A 650 -53.63 -30.27 75.16
CA PRO A 650 -54.88 -29.93 75.84
C PRO A 650 -54.56 -29.12 77.09
N GLU A 651 -54.98 -27.85 77.16
CA GLU A 651 -55.01 -27.12 78.44
C GLU A 651 -56.21 -27.64 79.26
N GLU A 652 -55.92 -28.41 80.31
CA GLU A 652 -56.85 -28.66 81.41
C GLU A 652 -56.60 -27.63 82.52
N HIS A 653 -57.57 -26.74 82.79
CA HIS A 653 -57.71 -26.12 84.11
C HIS A 653 -59.20 -26.01 84.55
N PRO A 654 -59.52 -26.19 85.85
CA PRO A 654 -60.88 -26.35 86.39
C PRO A 654 -61.52 -25.01 86.83
N PRO A 655 -62.81 -24.98 87.23
CA PRO A 655 -63.62 -23.76 87.23
C PRO A 655 -63.55 -22.98 88.55
N ALA A 656 -63.50 -21.65 88.47
CA ALA A 656 -63.88 -20.77 89.59
C ALA A 656 -64.39 -19.39 89.12
N ASP A 657 -65.64 -19.13 89.51
CA ASP A 657 -66.36 -17.89 89.80
C ASP A 657 -66.22 -16.59 88.99
N LYS A 658 -67.40 -16.04 88.66
CA LYS A 658 -67.67 -14.71 88.10
C LYS A 658 -67.25 -13.60 89.09
N PRO A 659 -66.94 -12.39 88.57
CA PRO A 659 -67.94 -11.31 88.61
C PRO A 659 -68.05 -10.49 87.32
N LYS A 660 -69.15 -9.72 87.24
CA LYS A 660 -69.52 -8.76 86.17
C LYS A 660 -68.63 -7.50 86.22
N GLN A 661 -68.28 -6.89 85.06
CA GLN A 661 -68.79 -5.58 84.57
C GLN A 661 -68.07 -5.08 83.29
N GLU A 662 -68.89 -4.54 82.38
CA GLU A 662 -68.70 -3.44 81.41
C GLU A 662 -67.37 -3.14 80.69
N GLY A 663 -67.47 -3.02 79.35
CA GLY A 663 -66.90 -1.87 78.64
C GLY A 663 -65.74 -2.10 77.68
N THR A 664 -65.94 -1.62 76.45
CA THR A 664 -64.96 -1.19 75.43
C THR A 664 -64.23 -2.22 74.54
N SER A 665 -64.36 -1.91 73.25
CA SER A 665 -63.77 -2.49 72.05
C SER A 665 -62.24 -2.66 72.06
N SER A 666 -61.77 -3.84 71.67
CA SER A 666 -60.49 -4.03 70.99
C SER A 666 -60.50 -5.35 70.22
N SER A 667 -60.14 -5.29 68.96
CA SER A 667 -60.09 -6.40 68.01
C SER A 667 -59.03 -7.44 68.40
N THR A 668 -59.42 -8.47 69.15
CA THR A 668 -58.64 -9.70 69.26
C THR A 668 -58.90 -10.57 68.05
N LYS A 669 -58.09 -10.42 66.99
CA LYS A 669 -57.91 -11.50 66.02
C LYS A 669 -57.48 -12.73 66.79
N THR A 670 -58.28 -13.78 66.75
CA THR A 670 -57.96 -15.03 67.42
C THR A 670 -56.65 -15.58 66.85
N ILE A 671 -55.81 -16.15 67.71
CA ILE A 671 -54.54 -16.78 67.35
C ILE A 671 -54.76 -17.80 66.21
N ALA A 672 -55.93 -18.45 66.20
CA ALA A 672 -56.40 -19.37 65.17
C ALA A 672 -56.50 -18.74 63.76
N GLU A 673 -57.03 -17.52 63.61
CA GLU A 673 -57.10 -16.86 62.29
C GLU A 673 -55.72 -16.49 61.76
N SER A 674 -54.79 -16.10 62.64
CA SER A 674 -53.40 -15.82 62.25
C SER A 674 -52.67 -17.10 61.81
N ALA A 675 -52.94 -18.22 62.49
CA ALA A 675 -52.37 -19.53 62.19
C ALA A 675 -52.90 -20.08 60.85
N ILE A 676 -54.21 -19.95 60.59
CA ILE A 676 -54.84 -20.35 59.33
C ILE A 676 -54.33 -19.48 58.17
N ALA A 677 -54.21 -18.16 58.36
CA ALA A 677 -53.65 -17.26 57.35
C ALA A 677 -52.18 -17.58 57.04
N GLN A 678 -51.37 -17.93 58.05
CA GLN A 678 -50.00 -18.40 57.85
C GLN A 678 -49.96 -19.74 57.12
N MET A 679 -50.79 -20.72 57.50
CA MET A 679 -50.92 -22.00 56.79
C MET A 679 -51.28 -21.81 55.31
N HIS A 680 -52.23 -20.95 54.98
CA HIS A 680 -52.58 -20.63 53.59
C HIS A 680 -51.44 -19.93 52.83
N LYS A 681 -50.67 -19.06 53.50
CA LYS A 681 -49.48 -18.41 52.93
C LYS A 681 -48.35 -19.42 52.68
N PHE A 682 -48.16 -20.38 53.56
CA PHE A 682 -47.20 -21.48 53.39
C PHE A 682 -47.64 -22.50 52.33
N ALA A 683 -48.93 -22.83 52.26
CA ALA A 683 -49.49 -23.72 51.24
C ALA A 683 -49.44 -23.10 49.84
N SER A 684 -49.73 -21.80 49.71
CA SER A 684 -49.62 -21.07 48.43
C SER A 684 -48.17 -20.89 47.98
N ALA A 685 -47.24 -20.62 48.91
CA ALA A 685 -45.81 -20.66 48.63
C ALA A 685 -45.37 -22.05 48.14
N SER A 686 -45.75 -23.11 48.85
CA SER A 686 -45.46 -24.51 48.48
C SER A 686 -45.98 -24.88 47.08
N ARG A 687 -47.19 -24.44 46.71
CA ARG A 687 -47.75 -24.66 45.36
C ARG A 687 -47.00 -23.89 44.27
N ARG A 688 -46.64 -22.61 44.49
CA ARG A 688 -45.82 -21.83 43.54
C ARG A 688 -44.45 -22.47 43.31
N PHE A 689 -43.80 -22.94 44.37
CA PHE A 689 -42.53 -23.67 44.27
C PHE A 689 -42.64 -25.02 43.56
N ARG A 690 -43.83 -25.66 43.54
CA ARG A 690 -44.06 -26.96 42.89
C ARG A 690 -44.06 -26.86 41.36
N ALA A 691 -44.69 -25.83 40.80
CA ALA A 691 -44.80 -25.63 39.35
C ALA A 691 -43.45 -25.26 38.70
N ASP A 692 -42.66 -24.42 39.37
CA ASP A 692 -41.37 -23.93 38.90
C ASP A 692 -40.28 -25.04 38.93
N ASP A 693 -40.34 -25.96 39.91
CA ASP A 693 -39.37 -27.05 40.04
C ASP A 693 -39.62 -28.21 39.06
N THR A 694 -40.86 -28.47 38.65
CA THR A 694 -41.14 -29.48 37.60
C THR A 694 -40.51 -29.10 36.26
N ALA A 695 -40.30 -27.80 36.01
CA ALA A 695 -39.58 -27.32 34.84
C ALA A 695 -38.05 -27.48 34.98
N ILE A 696 -37.49 -27.24 36.17
CA ILE A 696 -36.04 -27.34 36.44
C ILE A 696 -35.57 -28.81 36.49
N ARG A 697 -36.38 -29.72 37.05
CA ARG A 697 -36.05 -31.16 37.16
C ARG A 697 -35.99 -31.90 35.81
N ARG A 698 -36.39 -31.24 34.72
CA ARG A 698 -36.32 -31.77 33.35
C ARG A 698 -35.06 -31.33 32.58
N LEU A 699 -34.12 -30.59 33.18
CA LEU A 699 -32.86 -30.29 32.50
C LEU A 699 -32.07 -31.59 32.30
N GLN A 700 -31.95 -32.00 31.03
CA GLN A 700 -31.19 -33.18 30.66
C GLN A 700 -29.73 -32.96 31.08
N LYS A 701 -29.14 -33.96 31.75
CA LYS A 701 -27.72 -33.92 32.07
C LYS A 701 -26.95 -33.82 30.75
N PRO A 702 -26.00 -32.87 30.59
CA PRO A 702 -25.19 -32.80 29.40
C PRO A 702 -24.48 -34.15 29.18
N ASP A 703 -24.41 -34.60 27.92
CA ASP A 703 -23.77 -35.86 27.59
C ASP A 703 -22.31 -35.85 28.03
N GLU A 704 -21.91 -36.87 28.79
CA GLU A 704 -20.53 -37.02 29.21
C GLU A 704 -19.72 -37.64 28.08
N PRO A 705 -18.59 -37.03 27.68
CA PRO A 705 -17.63 -37.75 26.86
C PRO A 705 -17.12 -38.96 27.67
N ASP A 706 -17.29 -40.15 27.12
CA ASP A 706 -16.89 -41.41 27.73
C ASP A 706 -15.38 -41.63 27.55
N PHE A 707 -14.65 -41.54 28.67
CA PHE A 707 -13.21 -41.78 28.75
C PHE A 707 -12.89 -43.01 29.60
N SER A 708 -13.88 -43.87 29.86
CA SER A 708 -13.70 -45.06 30.69
C SER A 708 -13.01 -46.22 29.97
N ALA A 709 -12.89 -46.14 28.64
CA ALA A 709 -12.18 -47.12 27.85
C ALA A 709 -10.69 -46.78 27.73
N ASP A 710 -9.88 -47.29 28.66
CA ASP A 710 -8.52 -47.71 28.33
C ASP A 710 -8.64 -48.87 27.33
N HIS A 711 -8.75 -48.55 26.04
CA HIS A 711 -8.77 -49.58 24.99
C HIS A 711 -7.35 -49.84 24.49
N PHE A 712 -6.80 -50.93 25.05
CA PHE A 712 -5.73 -51.83 24.60
C PHE A 712 -4.27 -51.48 24.89
N ASP A 713 -3.61 -52.49 25.49
CA ASP A 713 -2.18 -52.82 25.41
C ASP A 713 -1.58 -52.68 24.00
#